data_AF-G8BAL5-F1
#
_entry.id   AF-G8BAL5-F1
#
_cell.length_a   1.000
_cell.length_b   1.000
_cell.length_c   1.000
_cell.angle_alpha   90.00
_cell.angle_beta   90.00
_cell.angle_gamma   90.00
#
_symmetry.space_group_name_H-M   'P 1'
#
loop_
_entity.id
_entity.type
_entity.pdbx_description
1 polymer ?
#
loop_
_entity_poly.entity_id
_entity_poly.type
_entity_poly.pdbx_seq_one_letter_code
_entity_poly.pdbx_strand_id
1 'polypeptide(L)'
;MVPHLLTEETPKSSNGTTTSEASYGGSSITKLITANPFGLTTDPNSIRGTTYTSDGTLINQTIYAIASKIFSYETIGAENLLDSYIQVWLHNQQSNAFGIVPFYNKFEVRSGASNAILGYFKKNGTHGQPVSTILGASGIDYMKTSLSGQNAPLALNVSAVDFVDNALVSNYGRVLNAARDLGFPVFTPTESGIETQHLAVLNHFYAFATGKPSVFLFEGVDAAKSFKKIKDVLSVDEIGQLYQNLLDSAPSADISVDAAFGLLNQFTGKNYSQFEYLGGQNAKTVFVAYGTHVNDQWKNLVGEDIGLIQVRVPVPFNQDVFSQVVPQSTKKLVVLTPGNDKLKADISAALFLSNRYYSLSIEEFKYPFDFNWTPITIAKTISKFDSQVKIERILPSYDSEPKDQIITANTSPEGNWLFWSRDDRIVVDTVDKLALSLSLDDTKNVAIRNKYDNSKSGGVFFSQISSTTGSFSTTDAADVVVIEDLSLLNSYDILATAKPGATVIYINQKQSIDVEKLPLEFKKSLALNHNKLVAVDFTVVDALDETNNGTKGLTAELLLQLAFWRVTLPELGDYIVNKLLQANGGSFELLATVLDNFIKAADLKNAIVSLDVLPEWQDLKEEAPQGDEKKEADTPAEKKGEETSAIADVDGNNNGEEEVDPLPFFVTETSVFANPRVPLEKPEETNNTFHKHIAQKLVFPEAFKITKDLRPDLPVKNFVVKVQENKRLTPAEYSRNIFHIEFDITGTGLKYEIGEALGIHGRNNSEQVEAFLKFYNVDGDSLVEMTNKEDPGLVEVRSARQILSESIDFLGKPPKRFYESLAVFASEPKEKEHLTKLASAEGAEELKKRQDVNFDSYFDILEEFKSARPKFADLVNIIAPLKRREYSIASSQKIHPNAVHLLIVVVDWVDPKGRLRYGHCSKYLSDLKVGDELVVSVKPSVMKLPPLTTQPIVMSGLGTGLAPFKAFIEEKIWQQQQGHEIGEIYLYMGSRHKKEEYLYGELWEAYKDAGLLTHIGAAFSRDQPQKIYIQDKIRESINDLTDAIVNKNGSFYLCGPTWPVPDITACLEDIVLNGAKLKGEEIKDVAKVVEDMKEEGRYILEVY
;
A
#
# COMPACT_ATOMS: atom_id res chain seq x y z
N MET A 1 13.70 -13.46 -45.32
CA MET A 1 15.00 -13.64 -44.62
C MET A 1 14.73 -13.37 -43.15
N VAL A 2 15.03 -14.34 -42.28
CA VAL A 2 14.79 -14.28 -40.84
C VAL A 2 15.65 -13.15 -40.22
N PRO A 3 15.08 -12.17 -39.48
CA PRO A 3 15.90 -11.24 -38.71
C PRO A 3 16.40 -11.94 -37.43
N HIS A 4 17.66 -11.72 -37.10
CA HIS A 4 18.39 -12.37 -36.02
C HIS A 4 17.65 -12.38 -34.66
N LEU A 5 17.39 -13.60 -34.17
CA LEU A 5 17.16 -13.91 -32.76
C LEU A 5 18.38 -13.43 -31.94
N LEU A 6 18.18 -12.40 -31.12
CA LEU A 6 18.98 -12.18 -29.91
C LEU A 6 18.19 -12.75 -28.73
N THR A 7 18.33 -14.05 -28.52
CA THR A 7 18.06 -14.68 -27.23
C THR A 7 19.09 -14.13 -26.23
N GLU A 8 18.67 -13.26 -25.31
CA GLU A 8 19.43 -13.08 -24.08
C GLU A 8 19.34 -14.40 -23.28
N GLU A 9 20.49 -15.04 -23.08
CA GLU A 9 20.60 -16.11 -22.10
C GLU A 9 20.21 -15.57 -20.73
N THR A 10 19.15 -16.12 -20.16
CA THR A 10 18.85 -16.01 -18.73
C THR A 10 20.10 -16.37 -17.92
N PRO A 11 20.56 -15.55 -16.96
CA PRO A 11 21.67 -15.93 -16.10
C PRO A 11 21.27 -17.15 -15.28
N LYS A 12 22.00 -18.26 -15.41
CA LYS A 12 21.93 -19.37 -14.46
C LYS A 12 22.48 -18.89 -13.11
N SER A 13 21.60 -18.52 -12.19
CA SER A 13 21.92 -18.50 -10.76
C SER A 13 21.42 -19.79 -10.11
N SER A 14 22.35 -20.70 -9.85
CA SER A 14 22.16 -21.78 -8.89
C SER A 14 22.18 -21.20 -7.47
N ASN A 15 21.02 -21.15 -6.81
CA ASN A 15 20.77 -21.65 -5.46
C ASN A 15 19.45 -21.10 -4.94
N GLY A 16 18.62 -22.02 -4.42
CA GLY A 16 17.25 -21.78 -4.01
C GLY A 16 17.10 -20.60 -3.06
N THR A 17 16.22 -19.68 -3.41
CA THR A 17 15.61 -18.74 -2.48
C THR A 17 14.16 -18.61 -2.88
N THR A 18 13.29 -18.96 -1.94
CA THR A 18 11.84 -18.89 -2.00
C THR A 18 11.39 -17.51 -2.47
N THR A 19 10.95 -17.41 -3.73
CA THR A 19 10.13 -16.30 -4.22
C THR A 19 8.84 -16.30 -3.41
N SER A 20 8.59 -15.23 -2.67
CA SER A 20 7.30 -14.98 -2.06
C SER A 20 6.24 -14.91 -3.15
N GLU A 21 5.47 -15.99 -3.30
CA GLU A 21 4.18 -15.97 -3.95
C GLU A 21 3.32 -14.93 -3.22
N ALA A 22 3.19 -13.74 -3.81
CA ALA A 22 2.13 -12.82 -3.43
C ALA A 22 0.81 -13.48 -3.83
N SER A 23 0.14 -14.05 -2.84
CA SER A 23 -1.17 -14.69 -2.96
C SER A 23 -2.26 -13.65 -3.26
N TYR A 24 -2.31 -13.16 -4.49
CA TYR A 24 -3.49 -12.49 -5.03
C TYR A 24 -4.48 -13.56 -5.49
N GLY A 25 -5.43 -13.91 -4.61
CA GLY A 25 -6.55 -14.79 -4.94
C GLY A 25 -7.35 -14.26 -6.13
N GLY A 26 -7.85 -15.17 -6.97
CA GLY A 26 -8.45 -14.92 -8.29
C GLY A 26 -9.67 -13.99 -8.38
N SER A 27 -10.05 -13.26 -7.32
CA SER A 27 -11.04 -12.17 -7.38
C SER A 27 -10.43 -10.76 -7.46
N SER A 28 -9.09 -10.63 -7.45
CA SER A 28 -8.41 -9.33 -7.39
C SER A 28 -8.22 -8.63 -8.74
N ILE A 29 -8.17 -9.37 -9.86
CA ILE A 29 -7.80 -8.82 -11.18
C ILE A 29 -8.98 -8.11 -11.85
N THR A 30 -10.20 -8.62 -11.67
CA THR A 30 -11.42 -7.98 -12.19
C THR A 30 -11.69 -6.62 -11.55
N LYS A 31 -11.19 -6.37 -10.33
CA LYS A 31 -11.28 -5.06 -9.67
C LYS A 31 -10.40 -3.98 -10.30
N LEU A 32 -9.40 -4.35 -11.12
CA LEU A 32 -8.52 -3.40 -11.79
C LEU A 32 -9.22 -2.62 -12.91
N ILE A 33 -10.30 -3.18 -13.48
CA ILE A 33 -11.06 -2.56 -14.57
C ILE A 33 -12.43 -2.15 -14.02
N THR A 34 -12.63 -0.84 -13.95
CA THR A 34 -13.91 -0.24 -13.57
C THR A 34 -14.89 -0.35 -14.74
N ALA A 35 -15.89 -1.22 -14.59
CA ALA A 35 -17.12 -1.30 -15.40
C ALA A 35 -16.93 -1.23 -16.94
N ASN A 36 -16.62 -2.37 -17.57
CA ASN A 36 -16.81 -2.55 -19.01
C ASN A 36 -18.05 -3.44 -19.27
N PRO A 37 -19.17 -2.87 -19.74
CA PRO A 37 -20.42 -3.61 -19.93
C PRO A 37 -20.33 -4.70 -21.01
N PHE A 38 -19.35 -4.60 -21.90
CA PHE A 38 -19.17 -5.52 -23.02
C PHE A 38 -18.20 -6.67 -22.70
N GLY A 39 -17.76 -6.76 -21.44
CA GLY A 39 -16.93 -7.85 -20.93
C GLY A 39 -15.44 -7.52 -20.85
N LEU A 40 -14.75 -8.24 -19.97
CA LEU A 40 -13.33 -8.08 -19.75
C LEU A 40 -12.51 -8.72 -20.88
N THR A 41 -11.64 -7.95 -21.52
CA THR A 41 -10.73 -8.49 -22.53
C THR A 41 -9.40 -8.91 -21.90
N THR A 42 -9.22 -10.22 -21.68
CA THR A 42 -8.01 -10.79 -21.06
C THR A 42 -6.89 -11.09 -22.05
N ASP A 43 -7.19 -11.15 -23.34
CA ASP A 43 -6.23 -11.28 -24.45
C ASP A 43 -6.31 -10.04 -25.34
N PRO A 44 -5.24 -9.25 -25.49
CA PRO A 44 -5.25 -8.06 -26.34
C PRO A 44 -5.53 -8.37 -27.82
N ASN A 45 -5.35 -9.61 -28.28
CA ASN A 45 -5.64 -10.00 -29.68
C ASN A 45 -7.13 -10.12 -29.99
N SER A 46 -7.99 -10.26 -28.98
CA SER A 46 -9.43 -10.32 -29.23
C SER A 46 -10.03 -8.95 -29.57
N ILE A 47 -9.29 -7.86 -29.32
CA ILE A 47 -9.68 -6.49 -29.66
C ILE A 47 -9.27 -6.20 -31.10
N ARG A 48 -10.17 -6.46 -32.05
CA ARG A 48 -9.90 -6.29 -33.49
C ARG A 48 -11.17 -6.13 -34.31
N GLY A 49 -11.03 -5.58 -35.52
CA GLY A 49 -12.13 -5.39 -36.45
C GLY A 49 -13.21 -4.47 -35.89
N THR A 50 -14.46 -4.92 -35.86
CA THR A 50 -15.56 -4.19 -35.22
C THR A 50 -15.82 -4.75 -33.82
N THR A 51 -15.55 -3.96 -32.78
CA THR A 51 -15.71 -4.40 -31.39
C THR A 51 -16.21 -3.27 -30.50
N TYR A 52 -16.86 -3.63 -29.40
CA TYR A 52 -17.22 -2.68 -28.35
C TYR A 52 -16.03 -2.50 -27.39
N THR A 53 -15.53 -1.27 -27.28
CA THR A 53 -14.37 -0.96 -26.43
C THR A 53 -14.29 0.55 -26.17
N SER A 54 -13.28 1.00 -25.43
CA SER A 54 -12.99 2.41 -25.19
C SER A 54 -11.67 2.82 -25.85
N ASP A 55 -11.49 4.12 -26.11
CA ASP A 55 -10.22 4.62 -26.63
C ASP A 55 -9.07 4.34 -25.65
N GLY A 56 -9.31 4.40 -24.35
CA GLY A 56 -8.33 4.04 -23.33
C GLY A 56 -7.85 2.60 -23.49
N THR A 57 -8.75 1.66 -23.78
CA THR A 57 -8.39 0.26 -24.06
C THR A 57 -7.58 0.13 -25.36
N LEU A 58 -7.93 0.84 -26.43
CA LEU A 58 -7.17 0.84 -27.69
C LEU A 58 -5.74 1.39 -27.52
N ILE A 59 -5.59 2.42 -26.69
CA ILE A 59 -4.28 3.02 -26.37
C ILE A 59 -3.43 2.02 -25.58
N ASN A 60 -4.02 1.39 -24.57
CA ASN A 60 -3.38 0.31 -23.83
C ASN A 60 -2.92 -0.80 -24.77
N GLN A 61 -3.79 -1.26 -25.68
CA GLN A 61 -3.48 -2.31 -26.65
C GLN A 61 -2.31 -1.91 -27.55
N THR A 62 -2.31 -0.67 -28.04
CA THR A 62 -1.28 -0.17 -28.94
C THR A 62 0.07 -0.05 -28.24
N ILE A 63 0.10 0.51 -27.02
CA ILE A 63 1.32 0.60 -26.20
C ILE A 63 1.83 -0.81 -25.90
N TYR A 64 0.95 -1.72 -25.47
CA TYR A 64 1.31 -3.09 -25.13
C TYR A 64 1.87 -3.87 -26.32
N ALA A 65 1.25 -3.71 -27.49
CA ALA A 65 1.64 -4.39 -28.72
C ALA A 65 3.06 -4.03 -29.18
N ILE A 66 3.51 -2.79 -28.94
CA ILE A 66 4.76 -2.27 -29.49
C ILE A 66 5.88 -2.19 -28.44
N ALA A 67 5.56 -1.73 -27.23
CA ALA A 67 6.56 -1.45 -26.22
C ALA A 67 7.16 -2.75 -25.67
N SER A 68 8.49 -2.80 -25.56
CA SER A 68 9.15 -3.86 -24.80
C SER A 68 9.29 -3.49 -23.33
N LYS A 69 9.41 -2.18 -23.03
CA LYS A 69 9.53 -1.61 -21.69
C LYS A 69 8.44 -0.54 -21.51
N ILE A 70 7.65 -0.67 -20.44
CA ILE A 70 6.54 0.23 -20.10
C ILE A 70 6.77 0.77 -18.69
N PHE A 71 6.87 2.08 -18.56
CA PHE A 71 6.91 2.78 -17.28
C PHE A 71 5.59 3.51 -17.06
N SER A 72 4.78 3.02 -16.13
CA SER A 72 3.49 3.63 -15.80
C SER A 72 3.62 4.55 -14.59
N TYR A 73 2.95 5.69 -14.62
CA TYR A 73 2.85 6.62 -13.50
C TYR A 73 1.40 6.78 -13.08
N GLU A 74 1.16 6.67 -11.79
CA GLU A 74 -0.18 6.76 -11.22
C GLU A 74 -0.84 8.11 -11.47
N THR A 75 -2.12 8.07 -11.82
CA THR A 75 -2.93 9.29 -11.89
C THR A 75 -3.43 9.61 -10.49
N ILE A 76 -3.09 10.81 -10.00
CA ILE A 76 -3.51 11.27 -8.67
C ILE A 76 -5.05 11.22 -8.58
N GLY A 77 -5.57 10.55 -7.56
CA GLY A 77 -7.02 10.38 -7.34
C GLY A 77 -7.70 9.35 -8.25
N ALA A 78 -6.95 8.66 -9.11
CA ALA A 78 -7.48 7.78 -10.14
C ALA A 78 -6.54 6.57 -10.37
N GLU A 79 -6.39 5.73 -9.34
CA GLU A 79 -5.54 4.54 -9.42
C GLU A 79 -5.97 3.60 -10.56
N ASN A 80 -4.98 3.07 -11.29
CA ASN A 80 -5.15 2.12 -12.39
C ASN A 80 -5.98 2.62 -13.58
N LEU A 81 -6.35 3.91 -13.62
CA LEU A 81 -7.18 4.49 -14.68
C LEU A 81 -6.58 4.28 -16.08
N LEU A 82 -5.27 4.48 -16.21
CA LEU A 82 -4.61 4.53 -17.52
C LEU A 82 -3.99 3.20 -17.94
N ASP A 83 -3.67 2.29 -17.01
CA ASP A 83 -2.83 1.11 -17.25
C ASP A 83 -3.51 -0.21 -16.84
N SER A 84 -4.78 -0.19 -16.43
CA SER A 84 -5.51 -1.38 -15.95
C SER A 84 -5.47 -2.57 -16.92
N TYR A 85 -5.72 -2.33 -18.22
CA TYR A 85 -5.67 -3.38 -19.23
C TYR A 85 -4.26 -3.93 -19.45
N ILE A 86 -3.23 -3.08 -19.45
CA ILE A 86 -1.82 -3.53 -19.49
C ILE A 86 -1.53 -4.46 -18.31
N GLN A 87 -1.95 -4.10 -17.10
CA GLN A 87 -1.75 -4.93 -15.90
C GLN A 87 -2.45 -6.29 -16.02
N VAL A 88 -3.68 -6.33 -16.56
CA VAL A 88 -4.42 -7.58 -16.80
C VAL A 88 -3.68 -8.48 -17.80
N TRP A 89 -3.18 -7.94 -18.91
CA TRP A 89 -2.46 -8.73 -19.92
C TRP A 89 -1.10 -9.22 -19.42
N LEU A 90 -0.39 -8.41 -18.63
CA LEU A 90 0.85 -8.83 -17.96
C LEU A 90 0.61 -9.97 -16.97
N HIS A 91 -0.45 -9.87 -16.16
CA HIS A 91 -0.83 -10.94 -15.23
C HIS A 91 -1.09 -12.26 -15.98
N ASN A 92 -1.76 -12.18 -17.14
CA ASN A 92 -2.04 -13.33 -17.99
C ASN A 92 -0.88 -13.74 -18.91
N GLN A 93 0.32 -13.16 -18.72
CA GLN A 93 1.54 -13.48 -19.49
C GLN A 93 1.34 -13.40 -21.01
N GLN A 94 0.50 -12.46 -21.47
CA GLN A 94 0.27 -12.26 -22.90
C GLN A 94 1.54 -11.68 -23.55
N SER A 95 1.85 -12.13 -24.76
CA SER A 95 2.97 -11.58 -25.52
C SER A 95 2.52 -10.39 -26.35
N ASN A 96 3.43 -9.43 -26.56
CA ASN A 96 3.24 -8.36 -27.51
C ASN A 96 3.45 -8.84 -28.97
N ALA A 97 3.37 -7.94 -29.94
CA ALA A 97 3.51 -8.27 -31.36
C ALA A 97 4.89 -8.83 -31.75
N PHE A 98 5.88 -8.68 -30.87
CA PHE A 98 7.25 -9.19 -31.05
C PHE A 98 7.51 -10.49 -30.29
N GLY A 99 6.47 -11.10 -29.69
CA GLY A 99 6.60 -12.33 -28.92
C GLY A 99 7.25 -12.15 -27.55
N ILE A 100 7.25 -10.92 -27.01
CA ILE A 100 7.86 -10.58 -25.73
C ILE A 100 6.76 -10.14 -24.77
N VAL A 101 6.80 -10.62 -23.52
CA VAL A 101 5.99 -10.02 -22.44
C VAL A 101 6.67 -8.72 -21.99
N PRO A 102 6.05 -7.54 -22.13
CA PRO A 102 6.71 -6.28 -21.82
C PRO A 102 7.18 -6.22 -20.37
N PHE A 103 8.36 -5.65 -20.15
CA PHE A 103 8.81 -5.27 -18.81
C PHE A 103 8.00 -4.06 -18.36
N TYR A 104 7.41 -4.16 -17.18
CA TYR A 104 6.51 -3.14 -16.66
C TYR A 104 6.94 -2.71 -15.26
N ASN A 105 6.98 -1.38 -15.03
CA ASN A 105 7.07 -0.83 -13.68
C ASN A 105 6.07 0.30 -13.52
N LYS A 106 5.40 0.29 -12.37
CA LYS A 106 4.49 1.35 -11.95
C LYS A 106 5.17 2.23 -10.91
N PHE A 107 4.98 3.53 -11.03
CA PHE A 107 5.56 4.54 -10.15
C PHE A 107 4.50 5.53 -9.67
N GLU A 108 4.74 6.10 -8.49
CA GLU A 108 4.04 7.31 -8.05
C GLU A 108 4.53 8.54 -8.81
N VAL A 109 3.65 9.52 -8.99
CA VAL A 109 4.01 10.83 -9.54
C VAL A 109 4.71 11.68 -8.47
N ARG A 110 6.04 11.77 -8.57
CA ARG A 110 6.87 12.62 -7.71
C ARG A 110 8.15 13.06 -8.40
N SER A 111 8.72 14.17 -7.92
CA SER A 111 9.98 14.70 -8.45
C SER A 111 11.09 13.65 -8.42
N GLY A 112 11.79 13.50 -9.54
CA GLY A 112 12.89 12.55 -9.69
C GLY A 112 12.49 11.11 -9.98
N ALA A 113 11.21 10.73 -9.92
CA ALA A 113 10.76 9.39 -10.29
C ALA A 113 11.05 9.06 -11.77
N SER A 114 11.04 10.06 -12.64
CA SER A 114 11.45 9.94 -14.05
C SER A 114 12.95 9.67 -14.26
N ASN A 115 13.80 9.91 -13.24
CA ASN A 115 15.23 9.53 -13.33
C ASN A 115 15.41 8.02 -13.38
N ALA A 116 14.43 7.23 -12.92
CA ALA A 116 14.46 5.77 -13.05
C ALA A 116 14.47 5.36 -14.53
N ILE A 117 13.68 6.01 -15.38
CA ILE A 117 13.65 5.78 -16.83
C ILE A 117 15.02 6.10 -17.44
N LEU A 118 15.58 7.26 -17.10
CA LEU A 118 16.88 7.70 -17.63
C LEU A 118 18.02 6.83 -17.14
N GLY A 119 18.00 6.41 -15.87
CA GLY A 119 18.96 5.49 -15.28
C GLY A 119 18.90 4.11 -15.93
N TYR A 120 17.69 3.60 -16.16
CA TYR A 120 17.46 2.38 -16.92
C TYR A 120 18.05 2.49 -18.32
N PHE A 121 17.73 3.56 -19.05
CA PHE A 121 18.24 3.80 -20.39
C PHE A 121 19.76 3.96 -20.43
N LYS A 122 20.38 4.68 -19.49
CA LYS A 122 21.85 4.83 -19.42
C LYS A 122 22.57 3.51 -19.17
N LYS A 123 21.98 2.62 -18.36
CA LYS A 123 22.58 1.34 -18.00
C LYS A 123 22.39 0.29 -19.09
N ASN A 124 21.18 0.22 -19.65
CA ASN A 124 20.74 -0.89 -20.50
C ASN A 124 20.56 -0.48 -21.96
N GLY A 125 20.62 0.81 -22.31
CA GLY A 125 20.22 1.29 -23.64
C GLY A 125 18.77 0.92 -23.98
N THR A 126 18.43 0.97 -25.26
CA THR A 126 17.18 0.37 -25.79
C THR A 126 17.41 -0.97 -26.46
N HIS A 127 18.64 -1.30 -26.87
CA HIS A 127 18.95 -2.45 -27.73
C HIS A 127 18.03 -2.54 -28.97
N GLY A 128 17.60 -1.39 -29.51
CA GLY A 128 16.67 -1.34 -30.63
C GLY A 128 15.21 -1.64 -30.27
N GLN A 129 14.88 -1.78 -28.98
CA GLN A 129 13.52 -2.05 -28.53
C GLN A 129 12.77 -0.76 -28.12
N PRO A 130 11.45 -0.67 -28.29
CA PRO A 130 10.69 0.54 -27.97
C PRO A 130 10.48 0.70 -26.45
N VAL A 131 10.72 1.93 -25.96
CA VAL A 131 10.52 2.31 -24.55
C VAL A 131 9.36 3.29 -24.46
N SER A 132 8.39 2.97 -23.61
CA SER A 132 7.14 3.69 -23.48
C SER A 132 6.88 4.14 -22.05
N THR A 133 6.22 5.28 -21.90
CA THR A 133 5.70 5.76 -20.61
C THR A 133 4.21 6.04 -20.75
N ILE A 134 3.44 5.79 -19.69
CA ILE A 134 2.04 6.19 -19.59
C ILE A 134 1.81 6.99 -18.31
N LEU A 135 1.14 8.14 -18.40
CA LEU A 135 0.95 9.07 -17.29
C LEU A 135 -0.23 10.02 -17.52
N GLY A 136 -0.80 10.57 -16.43
CA GLY A 136 -1.77 11.66 -16.48
C GLY A 136 -1.12 13.05 -16.69
N ALA A 137 -1.94 14.07 -16.91
CA ALA A 137 -1.48 15.41 -17.28
C ALA A 137 -0.60 16.07 -16.22
N SER A 138 -0.88 15.85 -14.94
CA SER A 138 -0.06 16.38 -13.83
C SER A 138 1.34 15.74 -13.78
N GLY A 139 1.49 14.50 -14.23
CA GLY A 139 2.74 13.75 -14.16
C GLY A 139 3.87 14.38 -14.96
N ILE A 140 3.56 15.02 -16.10
CA ILE A 140 4.57 15.57 -17.00
C ILE A 140 5.38 16.71 -16.36
N ASP A 141 4.76 17.51 -15.48
CA ASP A 141 5.43 18.60 -14.78
C ASP A 141 6.53 18.08 -13.84
N TYR A 142 6.30 16.93 -13.20
CA TYR A 142 7.31 16.25 -12.38
C TYR A 142 8.43 15.61 -13.20
N MET A 143 8.21 15.41 -14.51
CA MET A 143 9.22 14.87 -15.42
C MET A 143 10.08 15.94 -16.09
N LYS A 144 9.58 17.19 -16.20
CA LYS A 144 10.24 18.29 -16.90
C LYS A 144 11.73 18.41 -16.58
N THR A 145 12.07 18.51 -15.30
CA THR A 145 13.45 18.74 -14.86
C THR A 145 14.38 17.60 -15.27
N SER A 146 13.92 16.36 -15.20
CA SER A 146 14.71 15.18 -15.56
C SER A 146 14.87 15.03 -17.07
N LEU A 147 13.81 15.31 -17.84
CA LEU A 147 13.78 15.12 -19.29
C LEU A 147 14.38 16.29 -20.08
N SER A 148 14.57 17.45 -19.44
CA SER A 148 15.17 18.62 -20.08
C SER A 148 16.56 18.31 -20.65
N GLY A 149 16.74 18.56 -21.94
CA GLY A 149 18.00 18.35 -22.67
C GLY A 149 18.42 16.88 -22.85
N GLN A 150 17.54 15.90 -22.60
CA GLN A 150 17.85 14.49 -22.79
C GLN A 150 17.48 14.00 -24.19
N ASN A 151 18.42 13.32 -24.86
CA ASN A 151 18.15 12.54 -26.07
C ASN A 151 17.95 11.07 -25.68
N ALA A 152 16.69 10.65 -25.67
CA ALA A 152 16.30 9.27 -25.47
C ALA A 152 15.10 8.96 -26.38
N PRO A 153 15.05 7.78 -27.03
CA PRO A 153 13.90 7.35 -27.84
C PRO A 153 12.73 6.95 -26.92
N LEU A 154 12.13 7.93 -26.27
CA LEU A 154 11.10 7.78 -25.24
C LEU A 154 9.74 8.22 -25.77
N ALA A 155 8.81 7.28 -25.92
CA ALA A 155 7.44 7.59 -26.28
C ALA A 155 6.62 7.89 -25.02
N LEU A 156 6.27 9.15 -24.81
CA LEU A 156 5.42 9.59 -23.70
C LEU A 156 3.95 9.50 -24.15
N ASN A 157 3.14 8.66 -23.50
CA ASN A 157 1.70 8.56 -23.75
C ASN A 157 0.98 9.24 -22.60
N VAL A 158 0.58 10.49 -22.81
CA VAL A 158 0.05 11.37 -21.77
C VAL A 158 -1.46 11.49 -21.93
N SER A 159 -2.20 11.02 -20.95
CA SER A 159 -3.64 11.30 -20.88
C SER A 159 -3.85 12.73 -20.39
N ALA A 160 -4.80 13.45 -20.98
CA ALA A 160 -5.21 14.78 -20.51
C ALA A 160 -5.86 14.75 -19.12
N VAL A 161 -6.08 13.59 -18.50
CA VAL A 161 -6.68 13.48 -17.17
C VAL A 161 -5.89 14.25 -16.12
N ASP A 162 -6.61 15.03 -15.31
CA ASP A 162 -6.07 15.84 -14.22
C ASP A 162 -7.10 15.96 -13.10
N PHE A 163 -6.66 16.42 -11.93
CA PHE A 163 -7.54 16.72 -10.81
C PHE A 163 -7.39 18.21 -10.44
N VAL A 164 -8.43 19.00 -10.72
CA VAL A 164 -8.42 20.47 -10.59
C VAL A 164 -9.68 20.89 -9.84
N ASP A 165 -9.53 21.73 -8.82
CA ASP A 165 -10.63 22.29 -8.02
C ASP A 165 -11.64 21.24 -7.51
N ASN A 166 -11.12 20.11 -7.02
CA ASN A 166 -11.87 18.93 -6.55
C ASN A 166 -12.67 18.17 -7.62
N ALA A 167 -12.38 18.38 -8.91
CA ALA A 167 -12.98 17.66 -10.02
C ALA A 167 -11.94 16.91 -10.84
N LEU A 168 -12.31 15.73 -11.34
CA LEU A 168 -11.57 14.97 -12.33
C LEU A 168 -11.91 15.52 -13.72
N VAL A 169 -10.90 16.03 -14.43
CA VAL A 169 -11.10 16.81 -15.66
C VAL A 169 -10.11 16.45 -16.76
N SER A 170 -10.34 16.92 -17.98
CA SER A 170 -9.40 16.83 -19.10
C SER A 170 -8.64 18.15 -19.32
N ASN A 171 -7.39 18.22 -18.85
CA ASN A 171 -6.50 19.38 -18.91
C ASN A 171 -5.38 19.22 -19.96
N TYR A 172 -5.74 19.39 -21.23
CA TYR A 172 -4.78 19.39 -22.34
C TYR A 172 -3.73 20.50 -22.21
N GLY A 173 -4.13 21.69 -21.73
CA GLY A 173 -3.27 22.87 -21.67
C GLY A 173 -2.01 22.66 -20.82
N ARG A 174 -2.11 21.91 -19.70
CA ARG A 174 -0.95 21.56 -18.86
C ARG A 174 0.11 20.81 -19.66
N VAL A 175 -0.29 19.78 -20.40
CA VAL A 175 0.61 18.95 -21.22
C VAL A 175 1.21 19.74 -22.38
N LEU A 176 0.38 20.53 -23.08
CA LEU A 176 0.84 21.34 -24.22
C LEU A 176 1.88 22.39 -23.80
N ASN A 177 1.66 23.07 -22.68
CA ASN A 177 2.63 24.00 -22.13
C ASN A 177 3.93 23.28 -21.75
N ALA A 178 3.83 22.11 -21.11
CA ALA A 178 4.99 21.33 -20.74
C ALA A 178 5.82 20.83 -21.92
N ALA A 179 5.16 20.29 -22.95
CA ALA A 179 5.82 19.85 -24.17
C ALA A 179 6.48 21.03 -24.90
N ARG A 180 5.85 22.20 -24.90
CA ARG A 180 6.40 23.42 -25.50
C ARG A 180 7.67 23.89 -24.77
N ASP A 181 7.71 23.83 -23.44
CA ASP A 181 8.92 24.13 -22.65
C ASP A 181 10.07 23.15 -22.93
N LEU A 182 9.74 21.88 -23.16
CA LEU A 182 10.71 20.80 -23.41
C LEU A 182 11.12 20.69 -24.89
N GLY A 183 10.38 21.32 -25.80
CA GLY A 183 10.58 21.18 -27.24
C GLY A 183 10.16 19.81 -27.79
N PHE A 184 9.26 19.09 -27.11
CA PHE A 184 8.78 17.78 -27.55
C PHE A 184 7.58 17.93 -28.49
N PRO A 185 7.54 17.22 -29.62
CA PRO A 185 6.37 17.21 -30.49
C PRO A 185 5.21 16.47 -29.80
N VAL A 186 4.00 16.95 -30.04
CA VAL A 186 2.75 16.43 -29.51
C VAL A 186 1.87 15.98 -30.66
N PHE A 187 1.48 14.71 -30.64
CA PHE A 187 0.46 14.13 -31.52
C PHE A 187 -0.82 13.92 -30.72
N THR A 188 -1.95 14.44 -31.18
CA THR A 188 -3.24 14.28 -30.53
C THR A 188 -4.31 13.81 -31.51
N PRO A 189 -5.07 12.74 -31.19
CA PRO A 189 -6.12 12.25 -32.06
C PRO A 189 -7.32 13.20 -32.06
N THR A 190 -7.86 13.44 -33.24
CA THR A 190 -9.05 14.29 -33.41
C THR A 190 -10.34 13.49 -33.45
N GLU A 191 -10.25 12.21 -33.77
CA GLU A 191 -11.38 11.28 -33.78
C GLU A 191 -11.08 10.04 -32.95
N SER A 192 -12.13 9.50 -32.36
CA SER A 192 -12.06 8.24 -31.61
C SER A 192 -11.96 7.04 -32.54
N GLY A 193 -11.30 5.97 -32.07
CA GLY A 193 -11.16 4.72 -32.79
C GLY A 193 -9.80 4.51 -33.44
N ILE A 194 -9.77 4.12 -34.73
CA ILE A 194 -8.54 3.69 -35.41
C ILE A 194 -7.45 4.78 -35.46
N GLU A 195 -7.83 6.06 -35.54
CA GLU A 195 -6.87 7.17 -35.51
C GLU A 195 -6.03 7.14 -34.23
N THR A 196 -6.65 6.83 -33.09
CA THR A 196 -5.97 6.69 -31.79
C THR A 196 -4.84 5.67 -31.86
N GLN A 197 -5.07 4.51 -32.49
CA GLN A 197 -4.02 3.48 -32.66
C GLN A 197 -2.93 3.96 -33.62
N HIS A 198 -3.30 4.56 -34.76
CA HIS A 198 -2.34 5.07 -35.74
C HIS A 198 -1.41 6.15 -35.17
N LEU A 199 -1.93 7.11 -34.41
CA LEU A 199 -1.12 8.19 -33.84
C LEU A 199 -0.29 7.73 -32.64
N ALA A 200 -0.78 6.76 -31.86
CA ALA A 200 0.03 6.11 -30.82
C ALA A 200 1.22 5.34 -31.43
N VAL A 201 1.00 4.61 -32.54
CA VAL A 201 2.08 3.98 -33.33
C VAL A 201 3.05 5.04 -33.84
N LEU A 202 2.52 6.13 -34.44
CA LEU A 202 3.33 7.22 -34.97
C LEU A 202 4.23 7.85 -33.90
N ASN A 203 3.71 8.06 -32.69
CA ASN A 203 4.50 8.59 -31.58
C ASN A 203 5.66 7.67 -31.19
N HIS A 204 5.42 6.35 -31.07
CA HIS A 204 6.49 5.40 -30.77
C HIS A 204 7.53 5.34 -31.89
N PHE A 205 7.07 5.39 -33.13
CA PHE A 205 7.94 5.43 -34.31
C PHE A 205 8.80 6.68 -34.32
N TYR A 206 8.19 7.86 -34.13
CA TYR A 206 8.86 9.14 -34.17
C TYR A 206 9.91 9.27 -33.06
N ALA A 207 9.58 8.87 -31.82
CA ALA A 207 10.53 8.86 -30.71
C ALA A 207 11.77 8.00 -31.03
N PHE A 208 11.53 6.80 -31.59
CA PHE A 208 12.60 5.88 -31.95
C PHE A 208 13.46 6.40 -33.11
N ALA A 209 12.83 6.84 -34.20
CA ALA A 209 13.52 7.29 -35.42
C ALA A 209 14.35 8.57 -35.21
N THR A 210 13.90 9.46 -34.32
CA THR A 210 14.62 10.71 -34.00
C THR A 210 15.60 10.57 -32.84
N GLY A 211 15.47 9.52 -32.01
CA GLY A 211 16.24 9.36 -30.78
C GLY A 211 15.92 10.41 -29.70
N LYS A 212 14.79 11.12 -29.85
CA LYS A 212 14.33 12.21 -28.97
C LYS A 212 12.96 11.86 -28.39
N PRO A 213 12.59 12.39 -27.22
CA PRO A 213 11.25 12.15 -26.68
C PRO A 213 10.16 12.80 -27.54
N SER A 214 9.00 12.14 -27.60
CA SER A 214 7.77 12.69 -28.20
C SER A 214 6.55 12.33 -27.38
N VAL A 215 5.48 13.12 -27.51
CA VAL A 215 4.26 13.02 -26.72
C VAL A 215 3.09 12.61 -27.60
N PHE A 216 2.40 11.55 -27.21
CA PHE A 216 1.05 11.25 -27.65
C PHE A 216 0.08 11.74 -26.58
N LEU A 217 -0.65 12.81 -26.87
CA LEU A 217 -1.61 13.43 -25.96
C LEU A 217 -3.03 13.01 -26.33
N PHE A 218 -3.69 12.27 -25.45
CA PHE A 218 -5.02 11.72 -25.69
C PHE A 218 -6.01 12.14 -24.61
N GLU A 219 -7.29 11.88 -24.88
CA GLU A 219 -8.40 12.26 -24.02
C GLU A 219 -8.29 11.69 -22.60
N GLY A 220 -8.82 12.43 -21.62
CA GLY A 220 -8.72 12.12 -20.20
C GLY A 220 -9.72 11.05 -19.75
N VAL A 221 -10.61 11.47 -18.86
CA VAL A 221 -11.61 10.61 -18.20
C VAL A 221 -12.53 9.92 -19.20
N ASP A 222 -12.86 10.63 -20.29
CA ASP A 222 -13.76 10.14 -21.33
C ASP A 222 -13.22 8.91 -22.04
N ALA A 223 -11.93 8.90 -22.39
CA ALA A 223 -11.31 7.75 -23.06
C ALA A 223 -11.38 6.48 -22.21
N ALA A 224 -11.32 6.59 -20.88
CA ALA A 224 -11.34 5.45 -19.99
C ALA A 224 -12.76 4.94 -19.69
N LYS A 225 -13.76 5.83 -19.65
CA LYS A 225 -15.10 5.52 -19.16
C LYS A 225 -16.21 5.48 -20.20
N SER A 226 -15.90 5.83 -21.44
CA SER A 226 -16.86 5.79 -22.54
C SER A 226 -16.61 4.58 -23.42
N PHE A 227 -17.56 3.66 -23.44
CA PHE A 227 -17.52 2.45 -24.25
C PHE A 227 -18.50 2.56 -25.40
N LYS A 228 -18.04 2.22 -26.61
CA LYS A 228 -18.86 2.28 -27.83
C LYS A 228 -18.39 1.26 -28.86
N LYS A 229 -19.20 1.04 -29.89
CA LYS A 229 -18.82 0.22 -31.05
C LYS A 229 -17.78 0.99 -31.88
N ILE A 230 -16.57 0.44 -31.98
CA ILE A 230 -15.48 0.99 -32.80
C ILE A 230 -15.22 0.03 -33.96
N LYS A 231 -15.10 0.58 -35.17
CA LYS A 231 -14.84 -0.17 -36.40
C LYS A 231 -13.36 -0.10 -36.77
N ASP A 232 -12.94 -1.07 -37.58
CA ASP A 232 -11.59 -1.15 -38.17
C ASP A 232 -10.45 -1.12 -37.14
N VAL A 233 -10.70 -1.63 -35.93
CA VAL A 233 -9.70 -1.73 -34.87
C VAL A 233 -8.60 -2.70 -35.29
N LEU A 234 -7.35 -2.25 -35.22
CA LEU A 234 -6.19 -3.08 -35.53
C LEU A 234 -5.96 -4.11 -34.41
N SER A 235 -5.65 -5.35 -34.81
CA SER A 235 -5.12 -6.36 -33.90
C SER A 235 -3.68 -6.07 -33.47
N VAL A 236 -3.20 -6.77 -32.44
CA VAL A 236 -1.81 -6.65 -31.95
C VAL A 236 -0.78 -6.89 -33.07
N ASP A 237 -1.00 -7.91 -33.91
CA ASP A 237 -0.12 -8.24 -35.03
C ASP A 237 -0.11 -7.13 -36.10
N GLU A 238 -1.28 -6.57 -36.44
CA GLU A 238 -1.39 -5.47 -37.41
C GLU A 238 -0.73 -4.19 -36.89
N ILE A 239 -0.86 -3.90 -35.58
CA ILE A 239 -0.17 -2.80 -34.91
C ILE A 239 1.35 -2.98 -35.01
N GLY A 240 1.86 -4.18 -34.67
CA GLY A 240 3.28 -4.50 -34.75
C GLY A 240 3.83 -4.40 -36.18
N GLN A 241 3.06 -4.89 -37.16
CA GLN A 241 3.42 -4.81 -38.58
C GLN A 241 3.46 -3.36 -39.08
N LEU A 242 2.50 -2.53 -38.69
CA LEU A 242 2.50 -1.10 -39.04
C LEU A 242 3.74 -0.40 -38.45
N TYR A 243 4.06 -0.66 -37.18
CA TYR A 243 5.25 -0.11 -36.54
C TYR A 243 6.54 -0.54 -37.26
N GLN A 244 6.66 -1.82 -37.60
CA GLN A 244 7.84 -2.33 -38.31
C GLN A 244 7.98 -1.74 -39.71
N ASN A 245 6.87 -1.62 -40.46
CA ASN A 245 6.87 -1.01 -41.79
C ASN A 245 7.37 0.45 -41.77
N LEU A 246 6.98 1.21 -40.74
CA LEU A 246 7.45 2.58 -40.54
C LEU A 246 8.95 2.62 -40.26
N LEU A 247 9.45 1.73 -39.39
CA LEU A 247 10.89 1.63 -39.09
C LEU A 247 11.71 1.26 -40.33
N ASP A 248 11.27 0.28 -41.10
CA ASP A 248 11.98 -0.20 -42.30
C ASP A 248 12.03 0.86 -43.41
N SER A 249 11.07 1.79 -43.42
CA SER A 249 10.94 2.85 -44.42
C SER A 249 11.50 4.19 -43.97
N ALA A 250 12.00 4.28 -42.74
CA ALA A 250 12.49 5.52 -42.16
C ALA A 250 13.77 5.99 -42.88
N PRO A 251 13.87 7.26 -43.30
CA PRO A 251 15.15 7.83 -43.71
C PRO A 251 16.11 7.85 -42.50
N SER A 252 17.42 7.87 -42.75
CA SER A 252 18.44 8.02 -41.69
C SER A 252 18.12 9.23 -40.80
N ALA A 253 18.40 9.11 -39.49
CA ALA A 253 18.12 10.04 -38.38
C ALA A 253 17.65 11.48 -38.74
N ASP A 254 16.62 11.96 -38.02
CA ASP A 254 16.02 13.32 -38.08
C ASP A 254 14.86 13.48 -39.09
N ILE A 255 13.83 12.64 -38.97
CA ILE A 255 12.57 12.73 -39.74
C ILE A 255 11.69 13.91 -39.27
N SER A 256 11.13 14.68 -40.20
CA SER A 256 10.18 15.76 -39.87
C SER A 256 8.78 15.22 -39.58
N VAL A 257 7.96 15.99 -38.87
CA VAL A 257 6.55 15.63 -38.58
C VAL A 257 5.76 15.35 -39.87
N ASP A 258 5.92 16.17 -40.90
CA ASP A 258 5.23 15.98 -42.19
C ASP A 258 5.68 14.71 -42.91
N ALA A 259 6.98 14.39 -42.87
CA ALA A 259 7.50 13.15 -43.45
C ALA A 259 6.99 11.92 -42.69
N ALA A 260 6.88 12.02 -41.36
CA ALA A 260 6.29 10.98 -40.51
C ALA A 260 4.81 10.70 -40.88
N PHE A 261 4.00 11.73 -41.05
CA PHE A 261 2.63 11.57 -41.56
C PHE A 261 2.59 11.01 -42.98
N GLY A 262 3.51 11.42 -43.85
CA GLY A 262 3.62 10.86 -45.21
C GLY A 262 3.82 9.34 -45.21
N LEU A 263 4.73 8.83 -44.37
CA LEU A 263 4.94 7.39 -44.20
C LEU A 263 3.72 6.70 -43.58
N LEU A 264 3.11 7.29 -42.55
CA LEU A 264 1.91 6.73 -41.93
C LEU A 264 0.77 6.60 -42.95
N ASN A 265 0.52 7.64 -43.74
CA ASN A 265 -0.52 7.67 -44.77
C ASN A 265 -0.26 6.61 -45.86
N GLN A 266 1.00 6.40 -46.24
CA GLN A 266 1.38 5.36 -47.21
C GLN A 266 0.95 3.96 -46.76
N PHE A 267 1.09 3.63 -45.48
CA PHE A 267 0.78 2.28 -44.96
C PHE A 267 -0.66 2.12 -44.48
N THR A 268 -1.29 3.19 -44.01
CA THR A 268 -2.67 3.16 -43.51
C THR A 268 -3.71 3.45 -44.58
N GLY A 269 -3.31 4.04 -45.71
CA GLY A 269 -4.22 4.53 -46.75
C GLY A 269 -5.09 5.72 -46.30
N LYS A 270 -4.77 6.32 -45.14
CA LYS A 270 -5.42 7.53 -44.62
C LYS A 270 -4.70 8.78 -45.15
N ASN A 271 -5.31 9.95 -44.94
CA ASN A 271 -4.76 11.25 -45.34
C ASN A 271 -4.59 12.16 -44.12
N TYR A 272 -3.92 11.67 -43.08
CA TYR A 272 -3.66 12.47 -41.89
C TYR A 272 -2.70 13.61 -42.19
N SER A 273 -2.95 14.76 -41.58
CA SER A 273 -2.14 15.98 -41.64
C SER A 273 -2.13 16.66 -40.29
N GLN A 274 -1.19 17.59 -40.07
CA GLN A 274 -1.10 18.35 -38.81
C GLN A 274 -2.39 19.11 -38.47
N PHE A 275 -3.07 19.61 -39.50
CA PHE A 275 -4.36 20.30 -39.42
C PHE A 275 -5.28 19.79 -40.52
N GLU A 276 -6.56 19.60 -40.20
CA GLU A 276 -7.59 19.20 -41.17
C GLU A 276 -8.79 20.14 -41.09
N TYR A 277 -9.31 20.54 -42.24
CA TYR A 277 -10.50 21.38 -42.34
C TYR A 277 -11.71 20.54 -42.73
N LEU A 278 -12.78 20.66 -41.93
CA LEU A 278 -14.11 20.13 -42.21
C LEU A 278 -15.05 21.32 -42.45
N GLY A 279 -15.91 21.21 -43.47
CA GLY A 279 -16.96 22.19 -43.76
C GLY A 279 -17.02 22.67 -45.21
N GLY A 280 -17.95 23.57 -45.49
CA GLY A 280 -18.14 24.15 -46.82
C GLY A 280 -17.00 25.09 -47.22
N GLN A 281 -16.56 25.03 -48.47
CA GLN A 281 -15.49 25.90 -49.01
C GLN A 281 -15.76 27.41 -48.86
N ASN A 282 -17.02 27.80 -48.63
CA ASN A 282 -17.47 29.19 -48.46
C ASN A 282 -17.79 29.55 -47.00
N ALA A 283 -17.43 28.70 -46.03
CA ALA A 283 -17.70 28.96 -44.62
C ALA A 283 -17.11 30.32 -44.20
N LYS A 284 -17.91 31.11 -43.48
CA LYS A 284 -17.53 32.45 -43.00
C LYS A 284 -16.98 32.40 -41.57
N THR A 285 -17.53 31.49 -40.78
CA THR A 285 -17.15 31.28 -39.37
C THR A 285 -16.51 29.91 -39.26
N VAL A 286 -15.24 29.86 -38.82
CA VAL A 286 -14.48 28.62 -38.69
C VAL A 286 -14.03 28.46 -37.25
N PHE A 287 -14.34 27.31 -36.64
CA PHE A 287 -13.90 26.96 -35.30
C PHE A 287 -12.60 26.18 -35.36
N VAL A 288 -11.76 26.27 -34.32
CA VAL A 288 -10.50 25.52 -34.24
C VAL A 288 -10.42 24.81 -32.90
N ALA A 289 -10.18 23.50 -32.92
CA ALA A 289 -10.13 22.66 -31.72
C ALA A 289 -9.10 21.53 -31.82
N TYR A 290 -8.53 21.16 -30.67
CA TYR A 290 -7.78 19.92 -30.48
C TYR A 290 -8.54 18.97 -29.55
N GLY A 291 -8.07 17.73 -29.46
CA GLY A 291 -8.61 16.72 -28.57
C GLY A 291 -9.83 16.00 -29.15
N THR A 292 -9.99 14.74 -28.77
CA THR A 292 -10.94 13.83 -29.41
C THR A 292 -12.38 14.19 -29.08
N HIS A 293 -12.69 14.46 -27.80
CA HIS A 293 -14.08 14.68 -27.37
C HIS A 293 -14.72 15.88 -28.07
N VAL A 294 -14.06 17.04 -28.07
CA VAL A 294 -14.59 18.27 -28.69
C VAL A 294 -14.78 18.07 -30.19
N ASN A 295 -13.77 17.54 -30.87
CA ASN A 295 -13.82 17.34 -32.32
C ASN A 295 -14.91 16.33 -32.74
N ASP A 296 -15.06 15.22 -32.01
CA ASP A 296 -16.11 14.23 -32.26
C ASP A 296 -17.53 14.82 -32.12
N GLN A 297 -17.75 15.75 -31.19
CA GLN A 297 -19.07 16.40 -31.03
C GLN A 297 -19.33 17.46 -32.09
N TRP A 298 -18.30 18.19 -32.52
CA TRP A 298 -18.46 19.27 -33.48
C TRP A 298 -18.58 18.78 -34.92
N LYS A 299 -17.91 17.67 -35.30
CA LYS A 299 -17.81 17.24 -36.72
C LYS A 299 -19.16 17.01 -37.41
N ASN A 300 -20.15 16.52 -36.67
CA ASN A 300 -21.49 16.24 -37.22
C ASN A 300 -22.35 17.51 -37.37
N LEU A 301 -21.91 18.65 -36.82
CA LEU A 301 -22.64 19.91 -36.80
C LEU A 301 -22.05 20.97 -37.75
N VAL A 302 -20.98 20.61 -38.48
CA VAL A 302 -20.33 21.44 -39.49
C VAL A 302 -21.15 21.43 -40.79
N GLY A 303 -21.25 22.57 -41.48
CA GLY A 303 -22.11 22.74 -42.66
C GLY A 303 -21.54 23.67 -43.72
N GLU A 304 -22.39 24.29 -44.55
CA GLU A 304 -21.95 25.22 -45.60
C GLU A 304 -21.34 26.52 -45.04
N ASP A 305 -21.93 27.07 -43.98
CA ASP A 305 -21.56 28.38 -43.42
C ASP A 305 -20.55 28.30 -42.25
N ILE A 306 -20.48 27.14 -41.60
CA ILE A 306 -19.63 26.86 -40.44
C ILE A 306 -18.58 25.83 -40.82
N GLY A 307 -17.31 26.12 -40.51
CA GLY A 307 -16.21 25.18 -40.63
C GLY A 307 -15.60 24.79 -39.28
N LEU A 308 -14.85 23.69 -39.27
CA LEU A 308 -14.05 23.22 -38.14
C LEU A 308 -12.64 22.89 -38.63
N ILE A 309 -11.61 23.42 -37.97
CA ILE A 309 -10.21 22.99 -38.15
C ILE A 309 -9.84 22.13 -36.96
N GLN A 310 -9.54 20.87 -37.24
CA GLN A 310 -9.08 19.90 -36.26
C GLN A 310 -7.55 19.95 -36.19
N VAL A 311 -7.01 20.07 -34.98
CA VAL A 311 -5.56 20.19 -34.72
C VAL A 311 -5.01 18.87 -34.19
N ARG A 312 -4.18 18.18 -35.00
CA ARG A 312 -3.49 16.93 -34.61
C ARG A 312 -2.10 17.16 -34.06
N VAL A 313 -1.43 18.24 -34.48
CA VAL A 313 -0.10 18.62 -33.99
C VAL A 313 -0.13 20.05 -33.46
N PRO A 314 -0.45 20.23 -32.16
CA PRO A 314 -0.43 21.55 -31.53
C PRO A 314 0.99 22.04 -31.23
N VAL A 315 1.96 21.13 -31.07
CA VAL A 315 3.37 21.46 -30.78
C VAL A 315 4.28 20.51 -31.57
N PRO A 316 5.28 21.01 -32.32
CA PRO A 316 5.44 22.40 -32.74
C PRO A 316 4.31 22.82 -33.69
N PHE A 317 3.83 24.06 -33.56
CA PHE A 317 2.76 24.57 -34.42
C PHE A 317 3.31 24.98 -35.80
N ASN A 318 2.89 24.27 -36.87
CA ASN A 318 3.33 24.58 -38.23
C ASN A 318 2.51 25.72 -38.87
N GLN A 319 3.08 26.91 -38.87
CA GLN A 319 2.42 28.16 -39.31
C GLN A 319 2.03 28.15 -40.79
N ASP A 320 2.89 27.58 -41.65
CA ASP A 320 2.68 27.54 -43.09
C ASP A 320 1.52 26.61 -43.45
N VAL A 321 1.52 25.41 -42.88
CA VAL A 321 0.47 24.42 -43.11
C VAL A 321 -0.87 24.93 -42.57
N PHE A 322 -0.89 25.51 -41.36
CA PHE A 322 -2.13 26.06 -40.79
C PHE A 322 -2.73 27.15 -41.68
N SER A 323 -1.91 28.10 -42.15
CA SER A 323 -2.37 29.22 -42.97
C SER A 323 -2.98 28.78 -44.31
N GLN A 324 -2.52 27.65 -44.86
CA GLN A 324 -3.05 27.03 -46.07
C GLN A 324 -4.39 26.33 -45.84
N VAL A 325 -4.58 25.72 -44.66
CA VAL A 325 -5.81 24.99 -44.31
C VAL A 325 -7.00 25.92 -44.04
N VAL A 326 -6.76 27.14 -43.58
CA VAL A 326 -7.83 28.13 -43.36
C VAL A 326 -8.48 28.52 -44.71
N PRO A 327 -9.81 28.34 -44.92
CA PRO A 327 -10.46 28.75 -46.16
C PRO A 327 -10.32 30.24 -46.45
N GLN A 328 -10.27 30.64 -47.73
CA GLN A 328 -10.14 32.05 -48.11
C GLN A 328 -11.41 32.87 -47.81
N SER A 329 -12.58 32.22 -47.73
CA SER A 329 -13.86 32.83 -47.39
C SER A 329 -13.97 33.23 -45.91
N THR A 330 -13.13 32.65 -45.05
CA THR A 330 -13.20 32.83 -43.59
C THR A 330 -13.10 34.30 -43.21
N LYS A 331 -14.12 34.79 -42.49
CA LYS A 331 -14.16 36.14 -41.92
C LYS A 331 -14.00 36.15 -40.42
N LYS A 332 -14.34 35.04 -39.77
CA LYS A 332 -14.21 34.86 -38.33
C LYS A 332 -13.61 33.48 -38.04
N LEU A 333 -12.59 33.46 -37.20
CA LEU A 333 -11.97 32.25 -36.71
C LEU A 333 -12.08 32.23 -35.18
N VAL A 334 -12.71 31.20 -34.64
CA VAL A 334 -12.98 31.06 -33.20
C VAL A 334 -12.20 29.89 -32.64
N VAL A 335 -11.29 30.15 -31.70
CA VAL A 335 -10.50 29.12 -31.05
C VAL A 335 -11.24 28.59 -29.83
N LEU A 336 -11.45 27.27 -29.76
CA LEU A 336 -12.06 26.60 -28.61
C LEU A 336 -10.98 26.18 -27.63
N THR A 337 -10.93 26.84 -26.46
CA THR A 337 -9.81 26.69 -25.52
C THR A 337 -10.29 26.25 -24.13
N PRO A 338 -9.91 25.05 -23.63
CA PRO A 338 -10.11 24.68 -22.23
C PRO A 338 -9.05 25.37 -21.36
N GLY A 339 -9.48 26.24 -20.44
CA GLY A 339 -8.60 26.87 -19.45
C GLY A 339 -7.46 27.73 -20.03
N ASN A 340 -6.22 27.52 -19.54
CA ASN A 340 -5.02 28.28 -19.92
C ASN A 340 -4.20 27.56 -21.01
N ASP A 341 -4.52 27.84 -22.28
CA ASP A 341 -3.77 27.36 -23.44
C ASP A 341 -3.34 28.54 -24.37
N LYS A 342 -2.35 28.27 -25.23
CA LYS A 342 -1.69 29.28 -26.09
C LYS A 342 -2.02 29.14 -27.58
N LEU A 343 -2.92 28.24 -27.98
CA LEU A 343 -3.27 27.98 -29.38
C LEU A 343 -3.71 29.24 -30.13
N LYS A 344 -4.51 30.11 -29.49
CA LYS A 344 -4.93 31.39 -30.09
C LYS A 344 -3.72 32.26 -30.46
N ALA A 345 -2.69 32.28 -29.62
CA ALA A 345 -1.49 33.07 -29.88
C ALA A 345 -0.71 32.51 -31.08
N ASP A 346 -0.58 31.19 -31.17
CA ASP A 346 0.08 30.53 -32.31
C ASP A 346 -0.66 30.76 -33.63
N ILE A 347 -1.99 30.64 -33.61
CA ILE A 347 -2.85 30.93 -34.76
C ILE A 347 -2.73 32.40 -35.18
N SER A 348 -2.73 33.31 -34.20
CA SER A 348 -2.57 34.75 -34.46
C SER A 348 -1.21 35.04 -35.11
N ALA A 349 -0.14 34.41 -34.62
CA ALA A 349 1.20 34.55 -35.19
C ALA A 349 1.28 33.96 -36.62
N ALA A 350 0.71 32.78 -36.85
CA ALA A 350 0.69 32.14 -38.17
C ALA A 350 -0.06 33.00 -39.21
N LEU A 351 -1.24 33.51 -38.85
CA LEU A 351 -2.03 34.37 -39.73
C LEU A 351 -1.40 35.75 -39.92
N PHE A 352 -0.66 36.25 -38.92
CA PHE A 352 0.10 37.49 -39.06
C PHE A 352 1.23 37.33 -40.09
N LEU A 353 1.99 36.24 -39.98
CA LEU A 353 3.10 35.94 -40.88
C LEU A 353 2.65 35.60 -42.31
N SER A 354 1.47 35.00 -42.49
CA SER A 354 0.85 34.79 -43.81
C SER A 354 0.06 35.99 -44.34
N ASN A 355 0.13 37.15 -43.67
CA ASN A 355 -0.59 38.39 -44.03
C ASN A 355 -2.12 38.25 -44.11
N ARG A 356 -2.68 37.26 -43.40
CA ARG A 356 -4.13 37.01 -43.32
C ARG A 356 -4.77 37.57 -42.05
N TYR A 357 -3.97 37.93 -41.04
CA TYR A 357 -4.46 38.41 -39.74
C TYR A 357 -5.43 39.59 -39.86
N TYR A 358 -5.16 40.55 -40.75
CA TYR A 358 -6.03 41.73 -40.93
C TYR A 358 -7.28 41.46 -41.77
N SER A 359 -7.41 40.26 -42.37
CA SER A 359 -8.52 39.90 -43.27
C SER A 359 -9.70 39.21 -42.56
N LEU A 360 -9.52 38.81 -41.30
CA LEU A 360 -10.50 38.07 -40.51
C LEU A 360 -10.39 38.43 -39.02
N SER A 361 -11.45 38.18 -38.25
CA SER A 361 -11.47 38.32 -36.78
C SER A 361 -11.00 37.01 -36.13
N ILE A 362 -10.09 37.08 -35.14
CA ILE A 362 -9.65 35.92 -34.34
C ILE A 362 -10.23 36.04 -32.93
N GLU A 363 -11.27 35.26 -32.66
CA GLU A 363 -11.99 35.23 -31.39
C GLU A 363 -11.67 33.94 -30.63
N GLU A 364 -12.01 33.90 -29.34
CA GLU A 364 -11.74 32.74 -28.49
C GLU A 364 -12.94 32.46 -27.61
N PHE A 365 -13.33 31.20 -27.55
CA PHE A 365 -14.31 30.69 -26.60
C PHE A 365 -13.57 29.90 -25.53
N LYS A 366 -13.40 30.53 -24.37
CA LYS A 366 -12.86 29.86 -23.19
C LYS A 366 -13.97 29.13 -22.46
N TYR A 367 -13.76 27.86 -22.19
CA TYR A 367 -14.69 27.03 -21.43
C TYR A 367 -13.98 26.39 -20.23
N PRO A 368 -14.70 26.15 -19.11
CA PRO A 368 -14.13 25.51 -17.94
C PRO A 368 -13.84 24.02 -18.22
N PHE A 369 -12.98 23.39 -17.42
CA PHE A 369 -12.54 22.02 -17.68
C PHE A 369 -13.63 20.96 -17.47
N ASP A 370 -14.70 21.29 -16.75
CA ASP A 370 -15.89 20.47 -16.51
C ASP A 370 -17.03 20.74 -17.53
N PHE A 371 -16.76 21.55 -18.56
CA PHE A 371 -17.74 21.87 -19.59
C PHE A 371 -18.11 20.64 -20.42
N ASN A 372 -19.40 20.29 -20.43
CA ASN A 372 -19.90 19.21 -21.27
C ASN A 372 -20.26 19.72 -22.67
N TRP A 373 -19.60 19.17 -23.70
CA TRP A 373 -19.96 19.42 -25.09
C TRP A 373 -21.15 18.55 -25.48
N THR A 374 -22.27 19.20 -25.78
CA THR A 374 -23.53 18.59 -26.22
C THR A 374 -24.09 19.41 -27.39
N PRO A 375 -25.04 18.87 -28.18
CA PRO A 375 -25.66 19.63 -29.26
C PRO A 375 -26.19 21.01 -28.82
N ILE A 376 -26.82 21.12 -27.65
CA ILE A 376 -27.32 22.38 -27.08
C ILE A 376 -26.17 23.32 -26.69
N THR A 377 -25.12 22.84 -26.03
CA THR A 377 -24.01 23.72 -25.62
C THR A 377 -23.18 24.18 -26.82
N ILE A 378 -23.07 23.35 -27.86
CA ILE A 378 -22.48 23.72 -29.15
C ILE A 378 -23.33 24.76 -29.85
N ALA A 379 -24.65 24.55 -29.96
CA ALA A 379 -25.56 25.52 -30.56
C ALA A 379 -25.51 26.89 -29.85
N LYS A 380 -25.49 26.90 -28.52
CA LYS A 380 -25.30 28.12 -27.71
C LYS A 380 -23.94 28.77 -27.95
N THR A 381 -22.90 27.97 -28.17
CA THR A 381 -21.56 28.49 -28.49
C THR A 381 -21.55 29.13 -29.88
N ILE A 382 -22.10 28.45 -30.88
CA ILE A 382 -22.19 28.97 -32.26
C ILE A 382 -22.98 30.27 -32.29
N SER A 383 -24.13 30.35 -31.62
CA SER A 383 -25.00 31.52 -31.64
C SER A 383 -24.37 32.77 -31.01
N LYS A 384 -23.41 32.61 -30.09
CA LYS A 384 -22.60 33.72 -29.54
C LYS A 384 -21.72 34.38 -30.60
N PHE A 385 -21.26 33.62 -31.58
CA PHE A 385 -20.30 34.08 -32.59
C PHE A 385 -20.93 34.32 -33.96
N ASP A 386 -22.03 33.65 -34.26
CA ASP A 386 -22.78 33.78 -35.51
C ASP A 386 -24.29 33.67 -35.25
N SER A 387 -24.95 34.83 -35.16
CA SER A 387 -26.39 34.93 -34.89
C SER A 387 -27.27 34.60 -36.11
N GLN A 388 -26.69 34.40 -37.29
CA GLN A 388 -27.44 34.08 -38.52
C GLN A 388 -27.64 32.57 -38.71
N VAL A 389 -26.98 31.75 -37.90
CA VAL A 389 -27.09 30.29 -37.94
C VAL A 389 -28.44 29.85 -37.37
N LYS A 390 -29.21 29.11 -38.16
CA LYS A 390 -30.47 28.50 -37.72
C LYS A 390 -30.20 27.29 -36.82
N ILE A 391 -30.15 27.53 -35.51
CA ILE A 391 -29.93 26.52 -34.45
C ILE A 391 -30.91 25.35 -34.53
N GLU A 392 -32.13 25.58 -35.00
CA GLU A 392 -33.19 24.57 -35.18
C GLU A 392 -32.78 23.42 -36.12
N ARG A 393 -31.72 23.58 -36.93
CA ARG A 393 -31.14 22.48 -37.76
C ARG A 393 -30.07 21.65 -37.05
N ILE A 394 -29.59 22.10 -35.89
CA ILE A 394 -28.48 21.49 -35.13
C ILE A 394 -28.99 20.47 -34.11
N LEU A 395 -30.24 20.61 -33.66
CA LEU A 395 -30.90 19.64 -32.78
C LEU A 395 -31.51 18.51 -33.61
N PRO A 396 -31.05 17.25 -33.46
CA PRO A 396 -31.65 16.13 -34.18
C PRO A 396 -33.09 15.88 -33.70
N SER A 397 -34.06 16.00 -34.60
CA SER A 397 -35.40 15.46 -34.42
C SER A 397 -35.38 13.97 -34.76
N TYR A 398 -35.53 13.11 -33.76
CA TYR A 398 -35.79 11.69 -34.01
C TYR A 398 -37.27 11.55 -34.35
N ASP A 399 -37.59 11.41 -35.63
CA ASP A 399 -38.92 10.94 -36.04
C ASP A 399 -39.03 9.47 -35.61
N SER A 400 -39.65 9.25 -34.45
CA SER A 400 -39.92 7.94 -33.87
C SER A 400 -41.22 7.36 -34.43
N GLU A 401 -41.29 7.13 -35.75
CA GLU A 401 -42.26 6.17 -36.28
C GLU A 401 -41.54 4.86 -36.63
N PRO A 402 -41.84 3.75 -35.92
CA PRO A 402 -41.36 2.44 -36.33
C PRO A 402 -42.04 2.07 -37.65
N LYS A 403 -41.34 2.31 -38.76
CA LYS A 403 -41.73 1.81 -40.09
C LYS A 403 -41.66 0.29 -40.10
N ASP A 404 -42.80 -0.40 -40.06
CA ASP A 404 -43.01 -1.81 -40.46
C ASP A 404 -41.85 -2.80 -40.15
N GLN A 405 -41.18 -2.68 -39.00
CA GLN A 405 -40.08 -3.57 -38.62
C GLN A 405 -40.62 -4.79 -37.87
N ILE A 406 -40.23 -5.99 -38.32
CA ILE A 406 -40.53 -7.24 -37.62
C ILE A 406 -39.74 -7.27 -36.31
N ILE A 407 -40.44 -7.29 -35.19
CA ILE A 407 -39.84 -7.35 -33.85
C ILE A 407 -39.41 -8.78 -33.55
N THR A 408 -38.19 -8.92 -33.04
CA THR A 408 -37.57 -10.20 -32.67
C THR A 408 -36.98 -10.11 -31.26
N ALA A 409 -36.52 -11.23 -30.73
CA ALA A 409 -35.80 -11.30 -29.46
C ALA A 409 -34.55 -10.40 -29.39
N ASN A 410 -33.93 -10.10 -30.54
CA ASN A 410 -32.70 -9.30 -30.59
C ASN A 410 -32.99 -7.82 -30.85
N THR A 411 -34.20 -7.44 -31.26
CA THR A 411 -34.54 -6.06 -31.61
C THR A 411 -34.32 -5.11 -30.43
N SER A 412 -33.59 -4.03 -30.66
CA SER A 412 -33.32 -2.98 -29.67
C SER A 412 -33.89 -1.62 -30.11
N PRO A 413 -34.42 -0.80 -29.19
CA PRO A 413 -34.93 0.54 -29.51
C PRO A 413 -33.81 1.51 -29.88
N GLU A 414 -34.17 2.57 -30.60
CA GLU A 414 -33.33 3.78 -30.72
C GLU A 414 -33.76 4.80 -29.67
N GLY A 415 -32.79 5.48 -29.08
CA GLY A 415 -33.07 6.46 -28.04
C GLY A 415 -31.87 6.75 -27.14
N ASN A 416 -32.09 7.70 -26.24
CA ASN A 416 -31.14 8.12 -25.22
C ASN A 416 -31.75 7.94 -23.83
N TRP A 417 -30.98 7.36 -22.92
CA TRP A 417 -31.41 7.02 -21.57
C TRP A 417 -30.44 7.59 -20.54
N LEU A 418 -30.98 8.25 -19.52
CA LEU A 418 -30.21 8.76 -18.39
C LEU A 418 -30.63 8.07 -17.11
N PHE A 419 -29.65 7.64 -16.32
CA PHE A 419 -29.87 6.98 -15.05
C PHE A 419 -29.20 7.77 -13.94
N TRP A 420 -30.00 8.18 -12.95
CA TRP A 420 -29.61 8.92 -11.78
C TRP A 420 -29.81 8.05 -10.54
N SER A 421 -28.72 7.79 -9.81
CA SER A 421 -28.77 7.02 -8.58
C SER A 421 -27.69 7.48 -7.61
N ARG A 422 -27.62 6.86 -6.44
CA ARG A 422 -26.42 6.88 -5.61
C ARG A 422 -25.46 5.77 -6.06
N ASP A 423 -24.17 5.99 -5.89
CA ASP A 423 -23.13 5.09 -6.37
C ASP A 423 -22.99 3.78 -5.59
N ASP A 424 -23.69 3.64 -4.46
CA ASP A 424 -23.77 2.40 -3.67
C ASP A 424 -24.95 1.49 -4.05
N ARG A 425 -25.74 1.83 -5.08
CA ARG A 425 -27.01 1.17 -5.40
C ARG A 425 -26.98 0.20 -6.57
N ILE A 426 -28.11 -0.48 -6.78
CA ILE A 426 -28.27 -1.56 -7.77
C ILE A 426 -28.29 -1.05 -9.22
N VAL A 427 -28.71 0.20 -9.45
CA VAL A 427 -28.68 0.83 -10.79
C VAL A 427 -27.28 0.81 -11.39
N VAL A 428 -26.23 0.94 -10.57
CA VAL A 428 -24.83 0.94 -11.02
C VAL A 428 -24.48 -0.30 -11.85
N ASP A 429 -24.93 -1.50 -11.46
CA ASP A 429 -24.69 -2.72 -12.24
C ASP A 429 -25.75 -2.92 -13.34
N THR A 430 -26.97 -2.44 -13.09
CA THR A 430 -28.10 -2.67 -14.00
C THR A 430 -27.88 -1.98 -15.34
N VAL A 431 -27.32 -0.77 -15.34
CA VAL A 431 -27.09 0.00 -16.58
C VAL A 431 -26.10 -0.68 -17.51
N ASP A 432 -25.06 -1.32 -16.97
CA ASP A 432 -24.06 -2.03 -17.76
C ASP A 432 -24.70 -3.24 -18.46
N LYS A 433 -25.57 -3.96 -17.76
CA LYS A 433 -26.34 -5.09 -18.30
C LYS A 433 -27.35 -4.66 -19.36
N LEU A 434 -27.99 -3.51 -19.18
CA LEU A 434 -28.88 -2.92 -20.19
C LEU A 434 -28.10 -2.53 -21.45
N ALA A 435 -26.94 -1.89 -21.30
CA ALA A 435 -26.08 -1.56 -22.44
C ALA A 435 -25.61 -2.80 -23.20
N LEU A 436 -25.23 -3.87 -22.48
CA LEU A 436 -24.90 -5.16 -23.07
C LEU A 436 -26.09 -5.72 -23.87
N SER A 437 -27.28 -5.80 -23.28
CA SER A 437 -28.48 -6.34 -23.94
C SER A 437 -28.90 -5.54 -25.18
N LEU A 438 -28.78 -4.21 -25.12
CA LEU A 438 -29.01 -3.34 -26.27
C LEU A 438 -28.01 -3.62 -27.41
N SER A 439 -26.74 -3.85 -27.05
CA SER A 439 -25.63 -3.99 -28.00
C SER A 439 -25.63 -5.27 -28.84
N LEU A 440 -26.42 -6.27 -28.44
CA LEU A 440 -26.57 -7.54 -29.15
C LEU A 440 -27.43 -7.40 -30.43
N ASP A 441 -28.07 -6.26 -30.63
CA ASP A 441 -28.63 -5.90 -31.94
C ASP A 441 -27.51 -5.33 -32.83
N ASP A 442 -27.02 -6.15 -33.76
CA ASP A 442 -25.92 -5.75 -34.67
C ASP A 442 -26.25 -4.54 -35.55
N THR A 443 -27.54 -4.26 -35.75
CA THR A 443 -28.01 -3.09 -36.51
C THR A 443 -27.89 -1.79 -35.73
N LYS A 444 -27.71 -1.86 -34.41
CA LYS A 444 -27.53 -0.72 -33.53
C LYS A 444 -26.07 -0.51 -33.19
N ASN A 445 -25.72 0.76 -33.01
CA ASN A 445 -24.51 1.21 -32.37
C ASN A 445 -24.93 1.67 -30.97
N VAL A 446 -24.42 0.99 -29.94
CA VAL A 446 -24.65 1.35 -28.54
C VAL A 446 -23.43 2.04 -27.94
N ALA A 447 -23.65 3.09 -27.16
CA ALA A 447 -22.60 3.72 -26.37
C ALA A 447 -23.09 3.97 -24.96
N ILE A 448 -22.16 3.84 -24.00
CA ILE A 448 -22.41 4.04 -22.58
C ILE A 448 -21.30 4.87 -21.95
N ARG A 449 -21.67 5.76 -21.04
CA ARG A 449 -20.77 6.57 -20.23
C ARG A 449 -21.27 6.61 -18.78
N ASN A 450 -20.40 6.20 -17.85
CA ASN A 450 -20.66 6.23 -16.42
C ASN A 450 -19.84 7.34 -15.74
N LYS A 451 -20.47 8.14 -14.86
CA LYS A 451 -19.87 9.22 -14.07
C LYS A 451 -20.15 9.00 -12.57
N TYR A 452 -19.19 9.37 -11.73
CA TYR A 452 -19.28 9.27 -10.27
C TYR A 452 -18.89 10.59 -9.61
N ASP A 453 -19.76 11.10 -8.74
CA ASP A 453 -19.49 12.23 -7.85
C ASP A 453 -19.54 11.76 -6.39
N ASN A 454 -18.38 11.50 -5.80
CA ASN A 454 -18.27 10.99 -4.43
C ASN A 454 -18.28 12.13 -3.38
N SER A 455 -18.45 13.39 -3.80
CA SER A 455 -18.28 14.56 -2.94
C SER A 455 -19.59 15.22 -2.51
N LYS A 456 -20.63 15.23 -3.36
CA LYS A 456 -21.96 15.77 -3.01
C LYS A 456 -22.96 14.64 -2.76
N SER A 457 -23.68 14.70 -1.63
CA SER A 457 -24.84 13.84 -1.33
C SER A 457 -24.60 12.33 -1.20
N GLY A 458 -23.46 11.91 -0.66
CA GLY A 458 -23.20 10.49 -0.39
C GLY A 458 -22.95 9.63 -1.63
N GLY A 459 -22.36 10.22 -2.67
CA GLY A 459 -22.00 9.55 -3.92
C GLY A 459 -23.12 9.55 -4.95
N VAL A 460 -23.11 10.46 -5.94
CA VAL A 460 -24.05 10.42 -7.07
C VAL A 460 -23.47 9.62 -8.22
N PHE A 461 -24.27 8.69 -8.73
CA PHE A 461 -24.04 7.96 -9.95
C PHE A 461 -24.89 8.51 -11.08
N PHE A 462 -24.25 8.78 -12.21
CA PHE A 462 -24.91 9.19 -13.44
C PHE A 462 -24.42 8.32 -14.60
N SER A 463 -25.35 7.66 -15.28
CA SER A 463 -25.05 6.88 -16.49
C SER A 463 -25.86 7.37 -17.67
N GLN A 464 -25.23 7.39 -18.83
CA GLN A 464 -25.82 7.74 -20.11
C GLN A 464 -25.67 6.56 -21.07
N ILE A 465 -26.79 6.08 -21.62
CA ILE A 465 -26.81 5.08 -22.68
C ILE A 465 -27.44 5.71 -23.93
N SER A 466 -26.86 5.43 -25.09
CA SER A 466 -27.43 5.79 -26.39
C SER A 466 -27.43 4.58 -27.32
N SER A 467 -28.50 4.43 -28.10
CA SER A 467 -28.65 3.40 -29.14
C SER A 467 -29.13 4.07 -30.42
N THR A 468 -28.39 3.92 -31.50
CA THR A 468 -28.69 4.52 -32.79
C THR A 468 -28.23 3.64 -33.95
N THR A 469 -28.86 3.75 -35.11
CA THR A 469 -28.34 3.16 -36.37
C THR A 469 -27.24 4.02 -37.00
N GLY A 470 -27.14 5.30 -36.63
CA GLY A 470 -26.21 6.28 -37.18
C GLY A 470 -24.93 6.48 -36.36
N SER A 471 -24.30 7.65 -36.54
CA SER A 471 -23.15 8.09 -35.76
C SER A 471 -23.56 8.59 -34.38
N PHE A 472 -22.73 8.35 -33.36
CA PHE A 472 -22.96 8.83 -32.01
C PHE A 472 -22.82 10.35 -31.87
N SER A 473 -23.63 10.92 -30.99
CA SER A 473 -23.46 12.25 -30.39
C SER A 473 -23.69 12.14 -28.88
N THR A 474 -22.98 12.92 -28.07
CA THR A 474 -23.31 13.05 -26.64
C THR A 474 -24.71 13.62 -26.49
N THR A 475 -25.45 13.16 -25.48
CA THR A 475 -26.87 13.46 -25.31
C THR A 475 -27.02 14.43 -24.15
N ASP A 476 -27.65 15.57 -24.40
CA ASP A 476 -28.09 16.53 -23.40
C ASP A 476 -29.52 16.29 -22.92
N ALA A 477 -30.32 15.59 -23.72
CA ALA A 477 -31.70 15.25 -23.39
C ALA A 477 -32.02 13.78 -23.67
N ALA A 478 -32.72 13.14 -22.73
CA ALA A 478 -33.10 11.73 -22.76
C ALA A 478 -34.57 11.54 -23.17
N ASP A 479 -34.85 10.44 -23.85
CA ASP A 479 -36.20 9.94 -24.11
C ASP A 479 -36.81 9.30 -22.86
N VAL A 480 -35.94 8.73 -22.01
CA VAL A 480 -36.32 8.17 -20.71
C VAL A 480 -35.28 8.54 -19.66
N VAL A 481 -35.75 9.00 -18.50
CA VAL A 481 -34.92 9.35 -17.34
C VAL A 481 -35.30 8.46 -16.17
N VAL A 482 -34.34 7.75 -15.59
CA VAL A 482 -34.52 6.87 -14.43
C VAL A 482 -33.95 7.54 -13.19
N ILE A 483 -34.74 7.63 -12.11
CA ILE A 483 -34.35 8.24 -10.83
C ILE A 483 -34.53 7.20 -9.72
N GLU A 484 -33.45 6.68 -9.17
CA GLU A 484 -33.53 5.70 -8.07
C GLU A 484 -33.87 6.35 -6.73
N ASP A 485 -33.32 7.53 -6.46
CA ASP A 485 -33.53 8.25 -5.21
C ASP A 485 -34.00 9.69 -5.47
N LEU A 486 -35.24 9.97 -5.08
CA LEU A 486 -35.84 11.29 -5.21
C LEU A 486 -35.11 12.37 -4.39
N SER A 487 -34.28 12.02 -3.39
CA SER A 487 -33.49 13.02 -2.67
C SER A 487 -32.48 13.74 -3.57
N LEU A 488 -32.11 13.15 -4.71
CA LEU A 488 -31.21 13.78 -5.69
C LEU A 488 -31.79 15.08 -6.27
N LEU A 489 -33.12 15.20 -6.31
CA LEU A 489 -33.83 16.40 -6.77
C LEU A 489 -33.56 17.64 -5.89
N ASN A 490 -33.05 17.46 -4.67
CA ASN A 490 -32.67 18.57 -3.80
C ASN A 490 -31.33 19.21 -4.21
N SER A 491 -30.54 18.51 -5.03
CA SER A 491 -29.18 18.94 -5.40
C SER A 491 -29.00 19.07 -6.91
N TYR A 492 -29.89 18.48 -7.72
CA TYR A 492 -29.80 18.46 -9.17
C TYR A 492 -31.15 18.73 -9.83
N ASP A 493 -31.15 19.57 -10.86
CA ASP A 493 -32.28 19.68 -11.78
C ASP A 493 -32.22 18.57 -12.83
N ILE A 494 -32.69 17.39 -12.43
CA ILE A 494 -32.65 16.19 -13.27
C ILE A 494 -33.54 16.36 -14.51
N LEU A 495 -34.69 17.02 -14.39
CA LEU A 495 -35.67 17.11 -15.48
C LEU A 495 -35.27 18.08 -16.58
N ALA A 496 -34.31 18.98 -16.34
CA ALA A 496 -33.68 19.76 -17.40
C ALA A 496 -33.01 18.89 -18.50
N THR A 497 -32.70 17.63 -18.18
CA THR A 497 -32.13 16.63 -19.11
C THR A 497 -33.18 15.70 -19.72
N ALA A 498 -34.48 15.93 -19.50
CA ALA A 498 -35.56 15.15 -20.13
C ALA A 498 -36.11 15.88 -21.36
N LYS A 499 -36.30 15.17 -22.48
CA LYS A 499 -37.00 15.74 -23.64
C LYS A 499 -38.48 16.02 -23.31
N PRO A 500 -39.12 17.01 -23.96
CA PRO A 500 -40.56 17.14 -23.90
C PRO A 500 -41.25 15.83 -24.33
N GLY A 501 -42.18 15.33 -23.53
CA GLY A 501 -42.84 14.04 -23.76
C GLY A 501 -42.07 12.81 -23.30
N ALA A 502 -40.90 12.97 -22.68
CA ALA A 502 -40.09 11.86 -22.17
C ALA A 502 -40.82 11.08 -21.07
N THR A 503 -40.41 9.83 -20.87
CA THR A 503 -40.91 9.01 -19.74
C THR A 503 -39.93 9.06 -18.57
N VAL A 504 -40.39 9.49 -17.41
CA VAL A 504 -39.62 9.51 -16.17
C VAL A 504 -40.00 8.29 -15.34
N ILE A 505 -39.02 7.43 -15.09
CA ILE A 505 -39.16 6.26 -14.23
C ILE A 505 -38.55 6.61 -12.88
N TYR A 506 -39.30 6.46 -11.79
CA TYR A 506 -38.70 6.56 -10.45
C TYR A 506 -38.92 5.29 -9.64
N ILE A 507 -37.94 4.97 -8.80
CA ILE A 507 -38.00 3.79 -7.93
C ILE A 507 -38.68 4.18 -6.61
N ASN A 508 -39.81 3.55 -6.32
CA ASN A 508 -40.53 3.74 -5.07
C ASN A 508 -40.06 2.73 -4.02
N GLN A 509 -39.47 3.24 -2.94
CA GLN A 509 -39.06 2.43 -1.78
C GLN A 509 -40.01 2.54 -0.58
N LYS A 510 -41.10 3.33 -0.70
CA LYS A 510 -42.06 3.57 0.39
C LYS A 510 -43.30 2.68 0.22
N GLN A 511 -43.94 2.29 1.34
CA GLN A 511 -45.11 1.40 1.35
C GLN A 511 -46.30 1.86 0.50
N SER A 512 -46.39 3.14 0.16
CA SER A 512 -47.41 3.67 -0.75
C SER A 512 -46.78 4.66 -1.73
N ILE A 513 -47.24 4.59 -2.98
CA ILE A 513 -46.94 5.57 -4.00
C ILE A 513 -47.87 6.76 -3.77
N ASP A 514 -47.34 7.81 -3.12
CA ASP A 514 -48.07 9.02 -2.81
C ASP A 514 -47.58 10.17 -3.69
N VAL A 515 -48.36 10.46 -4.73
CA VAL A 515 -48.05 11.48 -5.74
C VAL A 515 -48.07 12.89 -5.14
N GLU A 516 -48.84 13.13 -4.09
CA GLU A 516 -48.93 14.45 -3.44
C GLU A 516 -47.60 14.82 -2.78
N LYS A 517 -46.88 13.83 -2.24
CA LYS A 517 -45.58 13.99 -1.58
C LYS A 517 -44.39 14.21 -2.53
N LEU A 518 -44.59 14.19 -3.85
CA LEU A 518 -43.53 14.55 -4.80
C LEU A 518 -43.18 16.04 -4.68
N PRO A 519 -41.90 16.44 -4.86
CA PRO A 519 -41.49 17.84 -4.81
C PRO A 519 -42.29 18.73 -5.76
N LEU A 520 -42.61 19.95 -5.32
CA LEU A 520 -43.44 20.90 -6.07
C LEU A 520 -42.86 21.23 -7.46
N GLU A 521 -41.59 21.62 -7.51
CA GLU A 521 -40.91 22.00 -8.75
C GLU A 521 -40.73 20.82 -9.72
N PHE A 522 -40.60 19.61 -9.19
CA PHE A 522 -40.59 18.38 -9.99
C PHE A 522 -41.95 18.15 -10.67
N LYS A 523 -43.06 18.31 -9.94
CA LYS A 523 -44.42 18.18 -10.49
C LYS A 523 -44.70 19.23 -11.57
N LYS A 524 -44.31 20.49 -11.34
CA LYS A 524 -44.43 21.57 -12.34
C LYS A 524 -43.68 21.24 -13.62
N SER A 525 -42.42 20.82 -13.49
CA SER A 525 -41.55 20.53 -14.63
C SER A 525 -42.05 19.33 -15.45
N LEU A 526 -42.59 18.29 -14.80
CA LEU A 526 -43.23 17.17 -15.49
C LEU A 526 -44.42 17.63 -16.35
N ALA A 527 -45.29 18.46 -15.79
CA ALA A 527 -46.49 18.95 -16.49
C ALA A 527 -46.15 19.91 -17.63
N LEU A 528 -45.22 20.85 -17.39
CA LEU A 528 -44.73 21.83 -18.38
C LEU A 528 -44.17 21.13 -19.63
N ASN A 529 -43.39 20.07 -19.43
CA ASN A 529 -42.75 19.33 -20.51
C ASN A 529 -43.64 18.21 -21.09
N HIS A 530 -44.87 18.04 -20.61
CA HIS A 530 -45.77 16.94 -20.98
C HIS A 530 -45.15 15.54 -20.79
N ASN A 531 -44.32 15.38 -19.75
CA ASN A 531 -43.62 14.14 -19.47
C ASN A 531 -44.55 13.10 -18.84
N LYS A 532 -44.28 11.82 -19.11
CA LYS A 532 -44.99 10.69 -18.48
C LYS A 532 -44.27 10.26 -17.20
N LEU A 533 -44.99 9.81 -16.19
CA LEU A 533 -44.41 9.35 -14.92
C LEU A 533 -44.75 7.87 -14.68
N VAL A 534 -43.73 7.07 -14.41
CA VAL A 534 -43.85 5.64 -14.09
C VAL A 534 -43.15 5.36 -12.76
N ALA A 535 -43.83 4.69 -11.84
CA ALA A 535 -43.28 4.24 -10.57
C ALA A 535 -42.95 2.74 -10.65
N VAL A 536 -41.75 2.36 -10.21
CA VAL A 536 -41.37 0.95 -10.01
C VAL A 536 -41.37 0.67 -8.51
N ASP A 537 -42.27 -0.18 -8.05
CA ASP A 537 -42.46 -0.46 -6.63
C ASP A 537 -41.44 -1.50 -6.14
N PHE A 538 -40.43 -1.06 -5.40
CA PHE A 538 -39.44 -1.96 -4.81
C PHE A 538 -39.93 -2.62 -3.52
N THR A 539 -41.07 -2.18 -2.95
CA THR A 539 -41.62 -2.81 -1.73
C THR A 539 -42.17 -4.22 -1.98
N VAL A 540 -42.45 -4.57 -3.23
CA VAL A 540 -42.89 -5.92 -3.59
C VAL A 540 -41.74 -6.90 -3.81
N VAL A 541 -40.48 -6.46 -3.80
CA VAL A 541 -39.31 -7.32 -4.08
C VAL A 541 -39.26 -8.53 -3.14
N ASP A 542 -39.44 -8.34 -1.83
CA ASP A 542 -39.42 -9.44 -0.87
C ASP A 542 -40.55 -10.45 -1.15
N ALA A 543 -41.74 -9.97 -1.51
CA ALA A 543 -42.87 -10.82 -1.86
C ALA A 543 -42.65 -11.55 -3.21
N LEU A 544 -41.95 -10.93 -4.15
CA LEU A 544 -41.56 -11.56 -5.41
C LEU A 544 -40.49 -12.64 -5.18
N ASP A 545 -39.54 -12.41 -4.27
CA ASP A 545 -38.54 -13.40 -3.85
C ASP A 545 -39.19 -14.63 -3.19
N GLU A 546 -40.19 -14.42 -2.33
CA GLU A 546 -40.93 -15.51 -1.69
C GLU A 546 -41.73 -16.36 -2.67
N THR A 547 -42.29 -15.73 -3.72
CA THR A 547 -43.08 -16.41 -4.74
C THR A 547 -42.24 -17.06 -5.83
N ASN A 548 -40.99 -16.60 -6.03
CA ASN A 548 -40.07 -17.12 -7.02
C ASN A 548 -38.64 -17.22 -6.46
N ASN A 549 -38.39 -18.25 -5.65
CA ASN A 549 -37.07 -18.50 -5.04
C ASN A 549 -35.89 -18.52 -6.04
N GLY A 550 -36.15 -18.76 -7.33
CA GLY A 550 -35.12 -18.76 -8.37
C GLY A 550 -34.53 -17.38 -8.66
N THR A 551 -35.26 -16.28 -8.45
CA THR A 551 -34.74 -14.92 -8.70
C THR A 551 -34.18 -14.23 -7.45
N LYS A 552 -34.18 -14.93 -6.30
CA LYS A 552 -33.79 -14.38 -5.01
C LYS A 552 -32.40 -13.75 -5.05
N GLY A 553 -32.31 -12.49 -4.60
CA GLY A 553 -31.08 -11.69 -4.65
C GLY A 553 -30.81 -10.97 -5.97
N LEU A 554 -31.59 -11.23 -7.02
CA LEU A 554 -31.54 -10.56 -8.33
C LEU A 554 -32.86 -9.84 -8.69
N THR A 555 -33.92 -10.07 -7.92
CA THR A 555 -35.28 -9.60 -8.21
C THR A 555 -35.40 -8.09 -8.38
N ALA A 556 -34.76 -7.28 -7.52
CA ALA A 556 -34.79 -5.81 -7.65
C ALA A 556 -34.16 -5.34 -8.98
N GLU A 557 -33.05 -5.96 -9.36
CA GLU A 557 -32.34 -5.67 -10.60
C GLU A 557 -33.18 -6.07 -11.83
N LEU A 558 -33.72 -7.29 -11.81
CA LEU A 558 -34.60 -7.81 -12.88
C LEU A 558 -35.87 -6.97 -13.02
N LEU A 559 -36.42 -6.46 -11.91
CA LEU A 559 -37.60 -5.59 -11.93
C LEU A 559 -37.32 -4.25 -12.61
N LEU A 560 -36.15 -3.67 -12.36
CA LEU A 560 -35.73 -2.45 -13.04
C LEU A 560 -35.51 -2.69 -14.54
N GLN A 561 -34.86 -3.80 -14.92
CA GLN A 561 -34.70 -4.16 -16.33
C GLN A 561 -36.06 -4.37 -17.01
N LEU A 562 -37.01 -5.04 -16.35
CA LEU A 562 -38.37 -5.23 -16.85
C LEU A 562 -39.07 -3.89 -17.09
N ALA A 563 -38.99 -2.96 -16.13
CA ALA A 563 -39.56 -1.62 -16.25
C ALA A 563 -38.97 -0.85 -17.44
N PHE A 564 -37.64 -0.91 -17.61
CA PHE A 564 -36.96 -0.31 -18.75
C PHE A 564 -37.51 -0.82 -20.08
N TRP A 565 -37.58 -2.14 -20.29
CA TRP A 565 -38.06 -2.71 -21.56
C TRP A 565 -39.54 -2.43 -21.82
N ARG A 566 -40.39 -2.44 -20.79
CA ARG A 566 -41.82 -2.10 -20.91
C ARG A 566 -42.06 -0.65 -21.34
N VAL A 567 -41.20 0.26 -20.93
CA VAL A 567 -41.30 1.70 -21.27
C VAL A 567 -40.69 1.98 -22.65
N THR A 568 -39.56 1.35 -22.97
CA THR A 568 -38.74 1.72 -24.13
C THR A 568 -39.10 1.00 -25.41
N LEU A 569 -39.59 -0.24 -25.33
CA LEU A 569 -40.07 -1.01 -26.48
C LEU A 569 -41.25 -1.91 -26.06
N PRO A 570 -42.45 -1.32 -25.83
CA PRO A 570 -43.62 -2.04 -25.32
C PRO A 570 -44.05 -3.22 -26.21
N GLU A 571 -43.75 -3.16 -27.51
CA GLU A 571 -44.14 -4.18 -28.49
C GLU A 571 -43.30 -5.48 -28.39
N LEU A 572 -42.26 -5.54 -27.54
CA LEU A 572 -41.46 -6.77 -27.33
C LEU A 572 -42.29 -7.94 -26.80
N GLY A 573 -43.32 -7.68 -25.98
CA GLY A 573 -44.15 -8.73 -25.36
C GLY A 573 -43.31 -9.79 -24.63
N ASP A 574 -43.53 -11.07 -24.95
CA ASP A 574 -42.85 -12.21 -24.32
C ASP A 574 -41.33 -12.25 -24.60
N TYR A 575 -40.85 -11.52 -25.61
CA TYR A 575 -39.41 -11.44 -25.90
C TYR A 575 -38.60 -10.73 -24.81
N ILE A 576 -39.24 -10.05 -23.85
CA ILE A 576 -38.57 -9.46 -22.69
C ILE A 576 -37.78 -10.51 -21.90
N VAL A 577 -38.27 -11.76 -21.81
CA VAL A 577 -37.52 -12.87 -21.17
C VAL A 577 -36.14 -13.03 -21.80
N ASN A 578 -36.04 -12.93 -23.12
CA ASN A 578 -34.78 -13.04 -23.83
C ASN A 578 -33.87 -11.84 -23.57
N LYS A 579 -34.43 -10.63 -23.47
CA LYS A 579 -33.67 -9.43 -23.12
C LYS A 579 -33.07 -9.50 -21.72
N LEU A 580 -33.80 -10.05 -20.74
CA LEU A 580 -33.30 -10.30 -19.39
C LEU A 580 -32.19 -11.37 -19.37
N LEU A 581 -32.33 -12.45 -20.14
CA LEU A 581 -31.27 -13.47 -20.27
C LEU A 581 -30.00 -12.88 -20.90
N GLN A 582 -30.17 -12.14 -22.00
CA GLN A 582 -29.11 -11.47 -22.74
C GLN A 582 -28.32 -10.50 -21.87
N ALA A 583 -29.02 -9.68 -21.08
CA ALA A 583 -28.43 -8.68 -20.19
C ALA A 583 -27.49 -9.27 -19.13
N ASN A 584 -27.71 -10.52 -18.73
CA ASN A 584 -26.95 -11.16 -17.66
C ASN A 584 -25.83 -12.10 -18.17
N GLY A 585 -25.69 -12.27 -19.49
CA GLY A 585 -24.57 -12.98 -20.11
C GLY A 585 -24.60 -14.51 -19.95
N GLY A 586 -23.54 -15.17 -20.45
CA GLY A 586 -23.47 -16.64 -20.55
C GLY A 586 -23.22 -17.38 -19.23
N SER A 587 -22.83 -16.67 -18.16
CA SER A 587 -22.68 -17.21 -16.79
C SER A 587 -23.97 -17.15 -15.97
N PHE A 588 -25.08 -16.72 -16.56
CA PHE A 588 -26.37 -16.59 -15.88
C PHE A 588 -27.11 -17.93 -15.83
N GLU A 589 -27.38 -18.44 -14.63
CA GLU A 589 -27.89 -19.80 -14.42
C GLU A 589 -29.43 -19.91 -14.41
N LEU A 590 -30.16 -18.80 -14.57
CA LEU A 590 -31.63 -18.84 -14.51
C LEU A 590 -32.26 -19.33 -15.81
N LEU A 591 -33.21 -20.27 -15.68
CA LEU A 591 -34.01 -20.77 -16.79
C LEU A 591 -35.00 -19.70 -17.27
N ALA A 592 -35.27 -19.66 -18.58
CA ALA A 592 -36.27 -18.76 -19.18
C ALA A 592 -37.65 -18.87 -18.50
N THR A 593 -38.05 -20.07 -18.07
CA THR A 593 -39.31 -20.32 -17.35
C THR A 593 -39.36 -19.65 -15.97
N VAL A 594 -38.22 -19.50 -15.30
CA VAL A 594 -38.12 -18.81 -14.01
C VAL A 594 -38.35 -17.31 -14.20
N LEU A 595 -37.77 -16.73 -15.26
CA LEU A 595 -37.96 -15.32 -15.60
C LEU A 595 -39.39 -15.02 -16.07
N ASP A 596 -39.99 -15.90 -16.88
CA ASP A 596 -41.40 -15.78 -17.30
C ASP A 596 -42.35 -15.79 -16.09
N ASN A 597 -42.12 -16.69 -15.13
CA ASN A 597 -42.88 -16.71 -13.87
C ASN A 597 -42.66 -15.44 -13.04
N PHE A 598 -41.44 -14.91 -13.00
CA PHE A 598 -41.13 -13.64 -12.33
C PHE A 598 -41.90 -12.47 -12.96
N ILE A 599 -41.91 -12.35 -14.30
CA ILE A 599 -42.64 -11.30 -15.01
C ILE A 599 -44.14 -11.38 -14.69
N LYS A 600 -44.73 -12.59 -14.75
CA LYS A 600 -46.15 -12.79 -14.40
C LYS A 600 -46.45 -12.43 -12.94
N ALA A 601 -45.56 -12.76 -12.01
CA ALA A 601 -45.71 -12.40 -10.61
C ALA A 601 -45.61 -10.88 -10.39
N ALA A 602 -44.68 -10.21 -11.07
CA ALA A 602 -44.54 -8.76 -11.05
C ALA A 602 -45.78 -8.05 -11.60
N ASP A 603 -46.33 -8.54 -12.72
CA ASP A 603 -47.56 -8.02 -13.33
C ASP A 603 -48.77 -8.21 -12.38
N LEU A 604 -48.92 -9.39 -11.76
CA LEU A 604 -49.98 -9.67 -10.79
C LEU A 604 -49.93 -8.78 -9.54
N LYS A 605 -48.75 -8.30 -9.19
CA LYS A 605 -48.51 -7.41 -8.04
C LYS A 605 -48.53 -5.93 -8.41
N ASN A 606 -48.79 -5.59 -9.68
CA ASN A 606 -48.70 -4.22 -10.20
C ASN A 606 -47.36 -3.55 -9.84
N ALA A 607 -46.24 -4.28 -10.01
CA ALA A 607 -44.91 -3.79 -9.61
C ALA A 607 -44.44 -2.55 -10.42
N ILE A 608 -45.05 -2.30 -11.59
CA ILE A 608 -44.78 -1.12 -12.44
C ILE A 608 -46.12 -0.39 -12.64
N VAL A 609 -46.19 0.87 -12.20
CA VAL A 609 -47.42 1.67 -12.18
C VAL A 609 -47.22 2.95 -12.98
N SER A 610 -48.07 3.19 -13.98
CA SER A 610 -48.15 4.50 -14.65
C SER A 610 -48.93 5.46 -13.78
N LEU A 611 -48.39 6.66 -13.54
CA LEU A 611 -49.01 7.70 -12.73
C LEU A 611 -49.49 8.84 -13.62
N ASP A 612 -50.68 9.37 -13.33
CA ASP A 612 -51.25 10.49 -14.07
C ASP A 612 -50.54 11.80 -13.71
N VAL A 613 -49.95 12.45 -14.71
CA VAL A 613 -49.41 13.81 -14.60
C VAL A 613 -50.52 14.78 -14.97
N LEU A 614 -51.04 15.50 -13.96
CA LEU A 614 -52.19 16.39 -14.16
C LEU A 614 -51.72 17.73 -14.78
N PRO A 615 -52.39 18.24 -15.82
CA PRO A 615 -52.03 19.53 -16.45
C PRO A 615 -52.01 20.71 -15.47
N GLU A 616 -52.86 20.67 -14.45
CA GLU A 616 -52.96 21.70 -13.39
C GLU A 616 -51.71 21.81 -12.50
N TRP A 617 -50.80 20.84 -12.56
CA TRP A 617 -49.56 20.90 -11.79
C TRP A 617 -48.63 22.03 -12.20
N GLN A 618 -48.75 22.53 -13.44
CA GLN A 618 -47.95 23.66 -13.94
C GLN A 618 -48.20 24.96 -13.14
N ASP A 619 -49.37 25.08 -12.49
CA ASP A 619 -49.84 26.31 -11.85
C ASP A 619 -49.81 26.24 -10.30
N LEU A 620 -49.24 25.17 -9.71
CA LEU A 620 -49.19 24.99 -8.25
C LEU A 620 -48.33 26.07 -7.57
N LYS A 621 -48.77 26.57 -6.41
CA LYS A 621 -48.03 27.58 -5.60
C LYS A 621 -47.57 26.97 -4.28
N GLU A 622 -46.45 27.45 -3.72
CA GLU A 622 -46.03 27.07 -2.37
C GLU A 622 -47.09 27.46 -1.35
N GLU A 623 -47.60 26.49 -0.58
CA GLU A 623 -48.44 26.78 0.57
C GLU A 623 -47.56 27.25 1.74
N ALA A 624 -47.85 28.43 2.29
CA ALA A 624 -47.15 28.94 3.47
C ALA A 624 -47.36 28.00 4.66
N PRO A 625 -46.34 27.74 5.51
CA PRO A 625 -46.47 26.80 6.61
C PRO A 625 -47.55 27.27 7.60
N GLN A 626 -48.65 26.52 7.69
CA GLN A 626 -49.60 26.66 8.80
C GLN A 626 -48.93 26.13 10.07
N GLY A 627 -48.79 27.02 11.05
CA GLY A 627 -48.27 26.67 12.36
C GLY A 627 -49.26 25.81 13.13
N ASP A 628 -48.76 24.74 13.73
CA ASP A 628 -49.45 24.02 14.79
C ASP A 628 -48.53 23.83 16.02
N GLU A 629 -48.97 24.52 17.07
CA GLU A 629 -48.95 24.22 18.50
C GLU A 629 -47.72 23.59 19.18
N LYS A 630 -47.14 24.44 20.04
CA LYS A 630 -46.26 24.16 21.18
C LYS A 630 -46.67 22.91 21.99
N LYS A 631 -45.67 22.08 22.33
CA LYS A 631 -45.51 21.50 23.66
C LYS A 631 -44.06 21.67 24.15
N GLU A 632 -43.93 22.43 25.23
CA GLU A 632 -42.71 22.63 26.02
C GLU A 632 -42.31 21.32 26.75
N ALA A 633 -41.01 21.05 26.88
CA ALA A 633 -40.27 21.22 28.14
C ALA A 633 -38.84 20.64 28.10
N ASP A 634 -37.94 21.39 28.74
CA ASP A 634 -36.69 21.03 29.43
C ASP A 634 -35.34 20.85 28.68
N THR A 635 -34.65 22.01 28.53
CA THR A 635 -33.27 22.41 28.94
C THR A 635 -32.12 21.40 29.16
N PRO A 636 -30.82 21.82 29.22
CA PRO A 636 -30.23 23.17 29.01
C PRO A 636 -28.93 23.22 28.15
N ALA A 637 -28.54 24.46 27.87
CA ALA A 637 -27.32 24.95 27.21
C ALA A 637 -25.99 24.55 27.87
N GLU A 638 -24.89 24.56 27.10
CA GLU A 638 -23.75 25.47 27.36
C GLU A 638 -22.72 25.58 26.22
N LYS A 639 -22.10 26.76 26.20
CA LYS A 639 -21.23 27.43 25.20
C LYS A 639 -19.80 26.87 25.09
N LYS A 640 -19.17 27.13 23.93
CA LYS A 640 -17.88 27.88 23.69
C LYS A 640 -17.37 27.48 22.29
N GLY A 641 -16.87 28.33 21.39
CA GLY A 641 -16.31 29.68 21.47
C GLY A 641 -14.96 29.67 20.72
N GLU A 642 -14.71 30.74 19.93
CA GLU A 642 -13.43 31.17 19.31
C GLU A 642 -12.99 30.47 18.01
N GLU A 643 -12.35 31.11 17.03
CA GLU A 643 -12.24 32.49 16.50
C GLU A 643 -11.20 32.40 15.37
N THR A 644 -11.32 33.24 14.34
CA THR A 644 -10.29 33.83 13.42
C THR A 644 -10.94 34.06 12.05
N SER A 645 -11.42 35.27 11.76
CA SER A 645 -10.71 36.41 11.13
C SER A 645 -10.04 36.07 9.80
N ALA A 646 -10.06 36.85 8.72
CA ALA A 646 -10.70 38.09 8.26
C ALA A 646 -10.10 38.31 6.85
N ILE A 647 -10.86 38.89 5.92
CA ILE A 647 -10.49 40.08 5.11
C ILE A 647 -11.67 40.36 4.17
N ALA A 648 -12.15 41.60 4.28
CA ALA A 648 -13.20 42.19 3.49
C ALA A 648 -12.64 42.82 2.22
N ASP A 649 -13.44 42.89 1.17
CA ASP A 649 -13.49 44.09 0.33
C ASP A 649 -14.94 44.38 -0.07
N VAL A 650 -15.22 45.67 -0.08
CA VAL A 650 -16.52 46.33 -0.12
C VAL A 650 -16.84 46.71 -1.55
N ASP A 651 -18.02 46.35 -2.04
CA ASP A 651 -18.77 47.21 -2.96
C ASP A 651 -20.26 47.11 -2.63
N GLY A 652 -20.82 48.26 -2.27
CA GLY A 652 -22.24 48.42 -2.00
C GLY A 652 -22.99 48.83 -3.27
N ASN A 653 -24.18 48.26 -3.39
CA ASN A 653 -25.42 48.80 -3.96
C ASN A 653 -25.97 47.98 -5.13
N ASN A 654 -26.93 47.10 -4.84
CA ASN A 654 -28.23 47.06 -5.52
C ASN A 654 -29.14 45.99 -4.88
N ASN A 655 -30.43 46.30 -4.87
CA ASN A 655 -31.52 45.45 -4.37
C ASN A 655 -31.41 44.02 -4.92
N GLY A 656 -31.10 43.04 -4.07
CA GLY A 656 -31.14 41.63 -4.42
C GLY A 656 -32.40 41.00 -3.85
N GLU A 657 -33.37 40.69 -4.70
CA GLU A 657 -34.01 39.38 -4.58
C GLU A 657 -32.85 38.38 -4.54
N GLU A 658 -32.74 37.55 -3.49
CA GLU A 658 -31.75 36.46 -3.50
C GLU A 658 -32.07 35.61 -4.74
N GLU A 659 -31.32 35.79 -5.82
CA GLU A 659 -31.30 34.87 -6.95
C GLU A 659 -30.89 33.52 -6.35
N VAL A 660 -31.88 32.65 -6.14
CA VAL A 660 -31.62 31.25 -5.80
C VAL A 660 -30.82 30.70 -6.97
N ASP A 661 -29.53 30.42 -6.75
CA ASP A 661 -28.67 29.85 -7.78
C ASP A 661 -29.36 28.58 -8.34
N PRO A 662 -29.54 28.48 -9.67
CA PRO A 662 -30.22 27.35 -10.27
C PRO A 662 -29.45 26.06 -9.98
N LEU A 663 -30.16 24.99 -9.64
CA LEU A 663 -29.55 23.69 -9.39
C LEU A 663 -28.77 23.21 -10.64
N PRO A 664 -27.61 22.56 -10.46
CA PRO A 664 -26.87 21.99 -11.58
C PRO A 664 -27.66 20.84 -12.23
N PHE A 665 -27.55 20.71 -13.54
CA PHE A 665 -28.15 19.62 -14.32
C PHE A 665 -27.12 18.59 -14.84
N PHE A 666 -25.83 18.92 -14.78
CA PHE A 666 -24.73 17.99 -15.07
C PHE A 666 -23.98 17.61 -13.79
N VAL A 667 -23.59 16.34 -13.69
CA VAL A 667 -22.75 15.85 -12.59
C VAL A 667 -21.30 16.26 -12.82
N THR A 668 -20.70 16.90 -11.80
CA THR A 668 -19.26 17.15 -11.72
C THR A 668 -18.56 15.86 -11.30
N GLU A 669 -17.70 15.34 -12.15
CA GLU A 669 -17.05 14.06 -11.92
C GLU A 669 -15.89 14.21 -10.92
N THR A 670 -15.91 13.45 -9.83
CA THR A 670 -14.88 13.54 -8.77
C THR A 670 -14.19 12.20 -8.50
N SER A 671 -14.72 11.10 -9.05
CA SER A 671 -14.16 9.75 -8.90
C SER A 671 -14.18 8.95 -10.19
N VAL A 672 -13.27 7.98 -10.30
CA VAL A 672 -13.26 7.00 -11.39
C VAL A 672 -14.22 5.83 -11.15
N PHE A 673 -14.46 5.51 -9.88
CA PHE A 673 -15.20 4.32 -9.45
C PHE A 673 -16.34 4.70 -8.49
N ALA A 674 -17.36 3.84 -8.48
CA ALA A 674 -18.39 3.86 -7.46
C ALA A 674 -17.80 3.63 -6.07
N ASN A 675 -18.38 4.25 -5.05
CA ASN A 675 -18.12 3.85 -3.67
C ASN A 675 -18.37 2.35 -3.49
N PRO A 676 -17.48 1.63 -2.80
CA PRO A 676 -17.69 0.22 -2.53
C PRO A 676 -19.00 0.01 -1.75
N ARG A 677 -19.84 -0.93 -2.24
CA ARG A 677 -21.16 -1.26 -1.66
C ARG A 677 -21.09 -1.90 -0.28
N VAL A 678 -20.01 -2.64 -0.03
CA VAL A 678 -19.65 -2.99 1.34
C VAL A 678 -19.13 -1.69 1.92
N PRO A 679 -19.60 -1.23 3.08
CA PRO A 679 -18.90 -0.17 3.79
C PRO A 679 -17.43 -0.55 3.70
N LEU A 680 -16.57 0.34 3.20
CA LEU A 680 -15.16 0.23 3.59
C LEU A 680 -15.24 -0.10 5.08
N GLU A 681 -14.62 -1.21 5.51
CA GLU A 681 -14.30 -1.33 6.93
C GLU A 681 -13.77 0.05 7.22
N LYS A 682 -14.56 0.85 7.95
CA LYS A 682 -14.20 2.25 8.14
C LYS A 682 -12.79 2.07 8.64
N PRO A 683 -11.75 2.58 7.95
CA PRO A 683 -10.46 2.63 8.60
C PRO A 683 -10.85 3.32 9.87
N GLU A 684 -10.81 2.61 11.00
CA GLU A 684 -11.35 3.15 12.22
C GLU A 684 -10.67 4.51 12.24
N GLU A 685 -11.44 5.59 12.23
CA GLU A 685 -10.89 6.90 12.53
C GLU A 685 -10.48 6.88 14.01
N THR A 686 -9.77 5.84 14.45
CA THR A 686 -8.43 6.07 14.95
C THR A 686 -7.79 7.15 14.09
N ASN A 687 -7.98 8.39 14.56
CA ASN A 687 -6.92 9.38 14.62
C ASN A 687 -5.67 8.76 15.27
N ASN A 688 -5.12 7.70 14.67
CA ASN A 688 -3.83 7.15 14.97
C ASN A 688 -2.85 7.96 14.14
N THR A 689 -2.78 9.25 14.49
CA THR A 689 -1.59 10.09 14.31
C THR A 689 -0.34 9.27 14.50
N PHE A 690 -0.36 8.35 15.47
CA PHE A 690 0.61 7.30 15.70
C PHE A 690 1.09 6.50 14.47
N HIS A 691 0.21 5.76 13.77
CA HIS A 691 0.61 4.91 12.64
C HIS A 691 1.07 5.75 11.45
N LYS A 692 0.41 6.89 11.20
CA LYS A 692 0.85 7.86 10.19
C LYS A 692 2.23 8.44 10.52
N HIS A 693 2.47 8.76 11.79
CA HIS A 693 3.74 9.29 12.28
C HIS A 693 4.86 8.25 12.21
N ILE A 694 4.58 6.98 12.55
CA ILE A 694 5.52 5.87 12.37
C ILE A 694 5.81 5.62 10.89
N ALA A 695 4.78 5.63 10.03
CA ALA A 695 4.97 5.47 8.59
C ALA A 695 5.83 6.62 8.02
N GLN A 696 5.56 7.87 8.41
CA GLN A 696 6.40 9.02 8.04
C GLN A 696 7.85 8.87 8.52
N LYS A 697 8.02 8.44 9.78
CA LYS A 697 9.32 8.11 10.36
C LYS A 697 10.06 7.06 9.52
N LEU A 698 9.41 5.92 9.22
CA LEU A 698 10.01 4.81 8.47
C LEU A 698 10.32 5.16 7.01
N VAL A 699 9.49 6.00 6.38
CA VAL A 699 9.65 6.42 4.98
C VAL A 699 10.71 7.52 4.84
N PHE A 700 10.87 8.39 5.84
CA PHE A 700 11.84 9.50 5.84
C PHE A 700 12.83 9.43 7.01
N PRO A 701 13.61 8.34 7.13
CA PRO A 701 14.48 8.13 8.29
C PRO A 701 15.52 9.25 8.46
N GLU A 702 15.97 9.90 7.39
CA GLU A 702 16.91 11.01 7.44
C GLU A 702 16.29 12.27 8.03
N ALA A 703 15.02 12.56 7.70
CA ALA A 703 14.30 13.74 8.19
C ALA A 703 13.99 13.63 9.69
N PHE A 704 13.73 12.41 10.16
CA PHE A 704 13.42 12.11 11.56
C PHE A 704 14.62 11.60 12.38
N LYS A 705 15.83 11.60 11.79
CA LYS A 705 17.08 11.14 12.43
C LYS A 705 16.98 9.72 13.01
N ILE A 706 16.29 8.83 12.31
CA ILE A 706 16.09 7.46 12.75
C ILE A 706 17.34 6.66 12.48
N THR A 707 17.85 6.00 13.52
CA THR A 707 18.94 5.03 13.41
C THR A 707 18.40 3.61 13.63
N LYS A 708 19.03 2.65 12.96
CA LYS A 708 18.78 1.22 13.18
C LYS A 708 20.00 0.65 13.87
N ASP A 709 19.92 0.50 15.18
CA ASP A 709 21.00 -0.01 16.00
C ASP A 709 20.62 -1.34 16.67
N LEU A 710 21.63 -2.17 16.96
CA LEU A 710 21.44 -3.42 17.68
C LEU A 710 21.31 -3.13 19.18
N ARG A 711 20.08 -3.20 19.71
CA ARG A 711 19.74 -2.88 21.11
C ARG A 711 20.14 -1.43 21.51
N PRO A 712 19.51 -0.40 20.90
CA PRO A 712 19.75 1.00 21.25
C PRO A 712 19.32 1.34 22.70
N ASP A 713 18.55 0.45 23.32
CA ASP A 713 18.12 0.53 24.70
C ASP A 713 19.26 0.38 25.73
N LEU A 714 20.47 0.02 25.30
CA LEU A 714 21.60 -0.25 26.18
C LEU A 714 22.84 0.56 25.81
N PRO A 715 23.64 1.02 26.79
CA PRO A 715 24.80 1.87 26.56
C PRO A 715 26.05 1.07 26.18
N VAL A 716 25.94 -0.25 26.05
CA VAL A 716 27.05 -1.16 25.72
C VAL A 716 26.98 -1.55 24.26
N LYS A 717 28.16 -1.74 23.64
CA LYS A 717 28.23 -2.24 22.26
C LYS A 717 27.80 -3.70 22.23
N ASN A 718 26.76 -3.97 21.44
CA ASN A 718 26.23 -5.33 21.22
C ASN A 718 26.75 -5.89 19.89
N PHE A 719 26.87 -7.20 19.83
CA PHE A 719 27.32 -7.95 18.67
C PHE A 719 26.35 -9.10 18.40
N VAL A 720 26.13 -9.43 17.13
CA VAL A 720 25.47 -10.68 16.73
C VAL A 720 26.55 -11.73 16.50
N VAL A 721 26.44 -12.87 17.16
CA VAL A 721 27.36 -14.01 17.03
C VAL A 721 26.59 -15.27 16.68
N LYS A 722 27.29 -16.30 16.17
CA LYS A 722 26.67 -17.56 15.74
C LYS A 722 27.10 -18.71 16.63
N VAL A 723 26.20 -19.62 16.95
CA VAL A 723 26.55 -20.85 17.67
C VAL A 723 27.40 -21.73 16.76
N GLN A 724 28.63 -21.98 17.18
CA GLN A 724 29.59 -22.85 16.49
C GLN A 724 29.52 -24.28 17.03
N GLU A 725 29.44 -24.44 18.36
CA GLU A 725 29.28 -25.73 19.03
C GLU A 725 28.35 -25.58 20.24
N ASN A 726 27.49 -26.56 20.49
CA ASN A 726 26.74 -26.68 21.74
C ASN A 726 26.80 -28.14 22.21
N LYS A 727 27.72 -28.42 23.13
CA LYS A 727 28.08 -29.77 23.57
C LYS A 727 27.79 -29.96 25.04
N ARG A 728 26.92 -30.93 25.37
CA ARG A 728 26.70 -31.36 26.75
C ARG A 728 27.94 -32.09 27.29
N LEU A 729 28.44 -31.67 28.45
CA LEU A 729 29.59 -32.26 29.13
C LEU A 729 29.20 -33.34 30.16
N THR A 730 27.96 -33.33 30.63
CA THR A 730 27.45 -34.34 31.59
C THR A 730 26.76 -35.50 30.87
N PRO A 731 26.77 -36.73 31.42
CA PRO A 731 26.03 -37.86 30.86
C PRO A 731 24.53 -37.58 30.74
N ALA A 732 23.85 -38.18 29.75
CA ALA A 732 22.44 -37.93 29.46
C ALA A 732 21.51 -38.30 30.64
N GLU A 733 21.91 -39.31 31.41
CA GLU A 733 21.19 -39.84 32.57
C GLU A 733 21.36 -38.98 33.82
N TYR A 734 22.31 -38.02 33.81
CA TYR A 734 22.54 -37.13 34.94
C TYR A 734 21.55 -35.97 34.94
N SER A 735 21.01 -35.64 36.11
CA SER A 735 19.95 -34.63 36.23
C SER A 735 20.43 -33.20 36.01
N ARG A 736 21.74 -32.91 36.16
CA ARG A 736 22.29 -31.58 35.89
C ARG A 736 22.87 -31.52 34.49
N ASN A 737 22.35 -30.60 33.68
CA ASN A 737 22.84 -30.38 32.33
C ASN A 737 23.90 -29.28 32.35
N ILE A 738 25.14 -29.61 31.98
CA ILE A 738 26.24 -28.66 31.84
C ILE A 738 26.72 -28.69 30.39
N PHE A 739 26.84 -27.53 29.77
CA PHE A 739 27.15 -27.36 28.35
C PHE A 739 28.43 -26.56 28.16
N HIS A 740 29.26 -27.02 27.24
CA HIS A 740 30.25 -26.22 26.55
C HIS A 740 29.60 -25.61 25.31
N ILE A 741 29.65 -24.29 25.18
CA ILE A 741 29.08 -23.60 24.02
C ILE A 741 30.15 -22.71 23.41
N GLU A 742 30.34 -22.82 22.11
CA GLU A 742 31.25 -21.98 21.33
C GLU A 742 30.45 -21.06 20.42
N PHE A 743 30.85 -19.80 20.34
CA PHE A 743 30.27 -18.83 19.43
C PHE A 743 31.31 -18.32 18.43
N ASP A 744 31.00 -18.41 17.15
CA ASP A 744 31.77 -17.81 16.07
C ASP A 744 31.58 -16.28 16.08
N ILE A 745 32.69 -15.58 16.20
CA ILE A 745 32.78 -14.11 16.20
C ILE A 745 33.47 -13.56 14.94
N THR A 746 33.70 -14.39 13.92
CA THR A 746 34.31 -13.99 12.65
C THR A 746 33.56 -12.81 12.01
N GLY A 747 34.28 -11.76 11.64
CA GLY A 747 33.69 -10.58 10.98
C GLY A 747 32.87 -9.65 11.89
N THR A 748 32.62 -10.01 13.15
CA THR A 748 31.83 -9.18 14.10
C THR A 748 32.63 -8.01 14.67
N GLY A 749 33.96 -8.12 14.67
CA GLY A 749 34.85 -7.17 15.35
C GLY A 749 34.81 -7.24 16.87
N LEU A 750 34.15 -8.25 17.46
CA LEU A 750 34.14 -8.47 18.91
C LEU A 750 35.56 -8.74 19.41
N LYS A 751 36.00 -7.94 20.38
CA LYS A 751 37.27 -8.12 21.09
C LYS A 751 36.97 -8.27 22.57
N TYR A 752 37.65 -9.21 23.20
CA TYR A 752 37.56 -9.44 24.62
C TYR A 752 38.94 -9.79 25.18
N GLU A 753 39.15 -9.42 26.43
CA GLU A 753 40.36 -9.72 27.16
C GLU A 753 40.17 -10.91 28.09
N ILE A 754 41.29 -11.44 28.56
CA ILE A 754 41.27 -12.52 29.55
C ILE A 754 40.50 -12.09 30.80
N GLY A 755 39.67 -12.99 31.32
CA GLY A 755 38.87 -12.76 32.52
C GLY A 755 37.52 -12.10 32.31
N GLU A 756 37.22 -11.57 31.12
CA GLU A 756 35.96 -10.86 30.88
C GLU A 756 34.75 -11.79 30.83
N ALA A 757 33.57 -11.20 30.98
CA ALA A 757 32.30 -11.91 30.92
C ALA A 757 31.55 -11.58 29.63
N LEU A 758 30.91 -12.58 29.04
CA LEU A 758 30.01 -12.43 27.91
C LEU A 758 28.58 -12.25 28.45
N GLY A 759 28.01 -11.07 28.20
CA GLY A 759 26.61 -10.76 28.44
C GLY A 759 25.73 -11.34 27.35
N ILE A 760 24.96 -12.37 27.67
CA ILE A 760 23.99 -12.99 26.76
C ILE A 760 22.64 -12.30 26.88
N HIS A 761 22.07 -11.89 25.74
CA HIS A 761 20.73 -11.31 25.66
C HIS A 761 19.74 -12.40 25.27
N GLY A 762 19.32 -13.20 26.26
CA GLY A 762 18.41 -14.33 26.02
C GLY A 762 16.98 -13.87 25.68
N ARG A 763 16.36 -14.52 24.69
CA ARG A 763 14.97 -14.24 24.28
C ARG A 763 13.98 -15.04 25.12
N ASN A 764 12.79 -14.47 25.35
CA ASN A 764 11.67 -15.19 25.93
C ASN A 764 11.21 -16.31 25.00
N ASN A 765 10.72 -17.40 25.59
CA ASN A 765 10.25 -18.56 24.85
C ASN A 765 9.06 -18.18 23.95
N SER A 766 9.15 -18.49 22.66
CA SER A 766 8.16 -18.08 21.67
C SER A 766 6.75 -18.59 21.96
N GLU A 767 6.59 -19.81 22.49
CA GLU A 767 5.28 -20.35 22.84
C GLU A 767 4.62 -19.56 23.98
N GLN A 768 5.42 -19.11 24.96
CA GLN A 768 4.95 -18.26 26.05
C GLN A 768 4.60 -16.84 25.56
N VAL A 769 5.33 -16.33 24.57
CA VAL A 769 5.02 -15.04 23.93
C VAL A 769 3.68 -15.10 23.20
N GLU A 770 3.44 -16.14 22.41
CA GLU A 770 2.14 -16.33 21.73
C GLU A 770 0.99 -16.52 22.72
N ALA A 771 1.23 -17.29 23.79
CA ALA A 771 0.25 -17.47 24.85
C ALA A 771 -0.12 -16.12 25.52
N PHE A 772 0.87 -15.27 25.77
CA PHE A 772 0.66 -13.94 26.33
C PHE A 772 -0.11 -13.03 25.36
N LEU A 773 0.29 -12.96 24.08
CA LEU A 773 -0.39 -12.17 23.05
C LEU A 773 -1.86 -12.56 22.93
N LYS A 774 -2.14 -13.87 22.91
CA LYS A 774 -3.51 -14.40 22.88
C LYS A 774 -4.29 -14.06 24.15
N PHE A 775 -3.68 -14.18 25.33
CA PHE A 775 -4.32 -13.82 26.59
C PHE A 775 -4.66 -12.32 26.65
N TYR A 776 -3.76 -11.46 26.16
CA TYR A 776 -3.93 -10.02 26.17
C TYR A 776 -4.80 -9.49 25.02
N ASN A 777 -5.08 -10.32 24.01
CA ASN A 777 -5.78 -9.97 22.77
C ASN A 777 -5.07 -8.84 22.01
N VAL A 778 -3.77 -9.02 21.80
CA VAL A 778 -2.91 -8.07 21.07
C VAL A 778 -2.36 -8.78 19.83
N ASP A 779 -2.47 -8.11 18.68
CA ASP A 779 -1.81 -8.57 17.46
C ASP A 779 -0.29 -8.46 17.65
N GLY A 780 0.41 -9.58 17.47
CA GLY A 780 1.86 -9.66 17.64
C GLY A 780 2.63 -8.72 16.71
N ASP A 781 2.05 -8.41 15.55
CA ASP A 781 2.68 -7.58 14.52
C ASP A 781 2.33 -6.09 14.67
N SER A 782 1.46 -5.75 15.62
CA SER A 782 1.15 -4.36 15.95
C SER A 782 2.38 -3.61 16.49
N LEU A 783 2.58 -2.37 16.03
CA LEU A 783 3.70 -1.54 16.43
C LEU A 783 3.38 -0.76 17.71
N VAL A 784 4.36 -0.68 18.60
CA VAL A 784 4.25 -0.01 19.90
C VAL A 784 5.46 0.90 20.06
N GLU A 785 5.21 2.17 20.41
CA GLU A 785 6.25 3.13 20.77
C GLU A 785 6.48 3.02 22.27
N MET A 786 7.76 2.94 22.63
CA MET A 786 8.21 2.97 24.00
C MET A 786 9.21 4.11 24.14
N THR A 787 9.09 4.87 25.22
CA THR A 787 10.16 5.79 25.59
C THR A 787 11.37 4.97 26.04
N ASN A 788 12.55 5.30 25.53
CA ASN A 788 13.78 4.68 25.99
C ASN A 788 13.99 5.01 27.48
N LYS A 789 14.25 3.98 28.29
CA LYS A 789 14.31 4.13 29.76
C LYS A 789 15.59 4.84 30.23
N GLU A 790 16.64 4.87 29.41
CA GLU A 790 17.92 5.53 29.72
C GLU A 790 18.00 6.95 29.14
N ASP A 791 17.41 7.17 27.96
CA ASP A 791 17.26 8.50 27.35
C ASP A 791 15.77 8.80 27.07
N PRO A 792 15.09 9.55 27.96
CA PRO A 792 13.69 9.93 27.78
C PRO A 792 13.42 10.73 26.50
N GLY A 793 14.45 11.28 25.84
CA GLY A 793 14.35 11.98 24.56
C GLY A 793 14.27 11.05 23.34
N LEU A 794 14.53 9.75 23.51
CA LEU A 794 14.46 8.74 22.45
C LEU A 794 13.21 7.89 22.58
N VAL A 795 12.60 7.60 21.43
CA VAL A 795 11.42 6.72 21.32
C VAL A 795 11.77 5.54 20.44
N GLU A 796 11.57 4.34 20.95
CA GLU A 796 11.77 3.08 20.25
C GLU A 796 10.45 2.56 19.71
N VAL A 797 10.43 2.17 18.43
CA VAL A 797 9.27 1.53 17.80
C VAL A 797 9.60 0.05 17.60
N ARG A 798 8.79 -0.84 18.17
CA ARG A 798 8.94 -2.30 18.01
C ARG A 798 7.57 -2.97 17.87
N SER A 799 7.53 -4.16 17.26
CA SER A 799 6.31 -4.97 17.29
C SER A 799 6.03 -5.50 18.71
N ALA A 800 4.76 -5.72 19.05
CA ALA A 800 4.36 -6.29 20.34
C ALA A 800 5.07 -7.63 20.61
N ARG A 801 5.22 -8.46 19.57
CA ARG A 801 5.96 -9.73 19.64
C ARG A 801 7.44 -9.52 19.94
N GLN A 802 8.11 -8.56 19.31
CA GLN A 802 9.51 -8.24 19.61
C GLN A 802 9.70 -7.73 21.04
N ILE A 803 8.80 -6.88 21.53
CA ILE A 803 8.85 -6.37 22.91
C ILE A 803 8.77 -7.51 23.92
N LEU A 804 7.78 -8.39 23.76
CA LEU A 804 7.61 -9.57 24.61
C LEU A 804 8.76 -10.57 24.46
N SER A 805 9.38 -10.66 23.28
CA SER A 805 10.47 -11.60 23.03
C SER A 805 11.81 -11.12 23.59
N GLU A 806 12.10 -9.81 23.50
CA GLU A 806 13.47 -9.29 23.66
C GLU A 806 13.61 -8.14 24.68
N SER A 807 12.52 -7.43 25.01
CA SER A 807 12.59 -6.16 25.74
C SER A 807 12.12 -6.26 27.20
N ILE A 808 11.08 -7.04 27.51
CA ILE A 808 10.49 -7.12 28.86
C ILE A 808 10.54 -8.52 29.47
N ASP A 809 10.66 -8.58 30.80
CA ASP A 809 10.77 -9.81 31.58
C ASP A 809 9.42 -10.25 32.17
N PHE A 810 8.44 -10.54 31.30
CA PHE A 810 7.08 -10.89 31.73
C PHE A 810 6.96 -12.28 32.40
N LEU A 811 7.99 -13.13 32.26
CA LEU A 811 8.08 -14.44 32.91
C LEU A 811 8.90 -14.39 34.22
N GLY A 812 9.54 -13.26 34.51
CA GLY A 812 10.37 -13.04 35.69
C GLY A 812 9.58 -12.69 36.94
N LYS A 813 10.32 -12.31 37.99
CA LYS A 813 9.77 -12.03 39.33
C LYS A 813 9.23 -10.59 39.42
N PRO A 814 7.92 -10.38 39.68
CA PRO A 814 7.35 -9.03 39.80
C PRO A 814 7.80 -8.32 41.08
N PRO A 815 8.40 -7.11 41.02
CA PRO A 815 8.77 -6.34 42.20
C PRO A 815 7.54 -5.67 42.82
N LYS A 816 7.67 -5.21 44.06
CA LYS A 816 6.60 -4.48 44.79
C LYS A 816 5.95 -3.36 43.96
N ARG A 817 6.77 -2.55 43.26
CA ARG A 817 6.32 -1.43 42.41
C ARG A 817 5.36 -1.86 41.28
N PHE A 818 5.46 -3.10 40.80
CA PHE A 818 4.56 -3.60 39.78
C PHE A 818 3.13 -3.73 40.32
N TYR A 819 2.97 -4.30 41.52
CA TYR A 819 1.66 -4.43 42.17
C TYR A 819 1.04 -3.06 42.49
N GLU A 820 1.86 -2.10 42.95
CA GLU A 820 1.45 -0.70 43.16
C GLU A 820 0.90 -0.07 41.88
N SER A 821 1.60 -0.25 40.76
CA SER A 821 1.20 0.32 39.46
C SER A 821 -0.01 -0.39 38.86
N LEU A 822 -0.10 -1.72 39.01
CA LEU A 822 -1.18 -2.54 38.48
C LEU A 822 -2.52 -2.26 39.20
N ALA A 823 -2.49 -1.98 40.51
CA ALA A 823 -3.67 -1.66 41.30
C ALA A 823 -4.48 -0.48 40.76
N VAL A 824 -3.83 0.48 40.07
CA VAL A 824 -4.48 1.66 39.49
C VAL A 824 -5.43 1.27 38.35
N PHE A 825 -5.16 0.18 37.65
CA PHE A 825 -5.93 -0.30 36.49
C PHE A 825 -7.01 -1.32 36.86
N ALA A 826 -7.11 -1.72 38.13
CA ALA A 826 -8.11 -2.67 38.60
C ALA A 826 -9.51 -2.03 38.63
N SER A 827 -10.41 -2.58 37.81
CA SER A 827 -11.82 -2.16 37.75
C SER A 827 -12.68 -2.79 38.86
N GLU A 828 -12.29 -3.97 39.38
CA GLU A 828 -13.00 -4.62 40.48
C GLU A 828 -12.48 -4.15 41.85
N PRO A 829 -13.36 -3.66 42.76
CA PRO A 829 -12.92 -3.13 44.05
C PRO A 829 -12.15 -4.13 44.93
N LYS A 830 -12.52 -5.42 44.89
CA LYS A 830 -11.87 -6.48 45.67
C LYS A 830 -10.45 -6.77 45.19
N GLU A 831 -10.26 -6.85 43.88
CA GLU A 831 -8.93 -7.03 43.27
C GLU A 831 -8.05 -5.82 43.55
N LYS A 832 -8.61 -4.61 43.46
CA LYS A 832 -7.90 -3.36 43.77
C LYS A 832 -7.42 -3.29 45.22
N GLU A 833 -8.28 -3.64 46.18
CA GLU A 833 -7.92 -3.68 47.60
C GLU A 833 -6.83 -4.74 47.85
N HIS A 834 -6.96 -5.92 47.23
CA HIS A 834 -5.97 -7.00 47.37
C HIS A 834 -4.60 -6.60 46.80
N LEU A 835 -4.55 -6.04 45.59
CA LEU A 835 -3.31 -5.53 44.98
C LEU A 835 -2.67 -4.42 45.83
N THR A 836 -3.49 -3.52 46.39
CA THR A 836 -3.02 -2.45 47.28
C THR A 836 -2.46 -3.00 48.59
N LYS A 837 -3.07 -4.05 49.15
CA LYS A 837 -2.58 -4.74 50.34
C LYS A 837 -1.26 -5.47 50.09
N LEU A 838 -1.11 -6.15 48.97
CA LEU A 838 0.15 -6.78 48.55
C LEU A 838 1.28 -5.75 48.37
N ALA A 839 0.92 -4.54 47.96
CA ALA A 839 1.79 -3.37 47.87
C ALA A 839 2.02 -2.65 49.21
N SER A 840 1.41 -3.05 50.32
CA SER A 840 1.59 -2.41 51.63
C SER A 840 2.64 -3.13 52.49
N ALA A 841 2.97 -2.58 53.66
CA ALA A 841 3.83 -3.26 54.63
C ALA A 841 3.17 -4.54 55.17
N GLU A 842 1.84 -4.60 55.22
CA GLU A 842 1.07 -5.75 55.71
C GLU A 842 1.14 -6.94 54.74
N GLY A 843 1.32 -6.68 53.44
CA GLY A 843 1.46 -7.72 52.40
C GLY A 843 2.89 -8.19 52.14
N ALA A 844 3.90 -7.66 52.85
CA ALA A 844 5.31 -7.93 52.56
C ALA A 844 5.69 -9.41 52.68
N GLU A 845 5.15 -10.12 53.69
CA GLU A 845 5.39 -11.56 53.85
C GLU A 845 4.74 -12.38 52.73
N GLU A 846 3.53 -12.01 52.32
CA GLU A 846 2.83 -12.68 51.22
C GLU A 846 3.54 -12.44 49.88
N LEU A 847 3.97 -11.20 49.62
CA LEU A 847 4.75 -10.85 48.44
C LEU A 847 6.05 -11.66 48.36
N LYS A 848 6.77 -11.78 49.49
CA LYS A 848 7.99 -12.60 49.56
C LYS A 848 7.70 -14.08 49.31
N LYS A 849 6.61 -14.61 49.86
CA LYS A 849 6.16 -15.98 49.58
C LYS A 849 5.87 -16.19 48.10
N ARG A 850 5.18 -15.24 47.45
CA ARG A 850 4.89 -15.30 46.00
C ARG A 850 6.17 -15.29 45.15
N GLN A 851 7.18 -14.50 45.52
CA GLN A 851 8.44 -14.38 44.79
C GLN A 851 9.43 -15.53 45.01
N ASP A 852 9.54 -16.04 46.24
CA ASP A 852 10.62 -16.97 46.63
C ASP A 852 10.15 -18.41 46.85
N VAL A 853 8.85 -18.61 47.10
CA VAL A 853 8.26 -19.95 47.31
C VAL A 853 7.40 -20.35 46.12
N ASN A 854 6.45 -19.50 45.71
CA ASN A 854 5.55 -19.81 44.61
C ASN A 854 6.18 -19.60 43.22
N PHE A 855 7.17 -18.70 43.13
CA PHE A 855 7.77 -18.27 41.87
C PHE A 855 6.75 -17.69 40.87
N ASP A 856 5.76 -16.94 41.37
CA ASP A 856 4.74 -16.32 40.54
C ASP A 856 5.38 -15.27 39.61
N SER A 857 5.09 -15.37 38.31
CA SER A 857 5.57 -14.44 37.27
C SER A 857 4.61 -13.29 37.02
N TYR A 858 5.02 -12.27 36.25
CA TYR A 858 4.10 -11.18 35.87
C TYR A 858 2.86 -11.73 35.15
N PHE A 859 3.06 -12.73 34.29
CA PHE A 859 1.96 -13.39 33.61
C PHE A 859 1.01 -14.09 34.58
N ASP A 860 1.53 -14.84 35.57
CA ASP A 860 0.69 -15.49 36.60
C ASP A 860 -0.15 -14.46 37.37
N ILE A 861 0.42 -13.29 37.69
CA ILE A 861 -0.30 -12.21 38.39
C ILE A 861 -1.39 -11.59 37.50
N LEU A 862 -1.12 -11.38 36.22
CA LEU A 862 -2.12 -10.86 35.28
C LEU A 862 -3.27 -11.87 35.03
N GLU A 863 -2.99 -13.16 35.08
CA GLU A 863 -4.02 -14.20 35.01
C GLU A 863 -4.88 -14.27 36.28
N GLU A 864 -4.31 -13.98 37.45
CA GLU A 864 -5.00 -13.91 38.75
C GLU A 864 -5.89 -12.66 38.85
N PHE A 865 -5.39 -11.48 38.51
CA PHE A 865 -6.08 -10.19 38.64
C PHE A 865 -6.62 -9.68 37.31
N LYS A 866 -7.66 -10.34 36.78
CA LYS A 866 -8.16 -10.10 35.42
C LYS A 866 -8.80 -8.73 35.23
N SER A 867 -9.29 -8.10 36.31
CA SER A 867 -9.88 -6.76 36.26
C SER A 867 -8.83 -5.65 36.11
N ALA A 868 -7.57 -5.94 36.43
CA ALA A 868 -6.43 -5.04 36.33
C ALA A 868 -5.75 -5.16 34.96
N ARG A 869 -6.39 -4.57 33.94
CA ARG A 869 -6.01 -4.74 32.53
C ARG A 869 -5.62 -3.41 31.87
N PRO A 870 -4.38 -2.90 32.09
CA PRO A 870 -3.87 -1.70 31.40
C PRO A 870 -3.86 -1.84 29.86
N LYS A 871 -3.64 -0.75 29.12
CA LYS A 871 -3.34 -0.87 27.69
C LYS A 871 -1.95 -1.50 27.53
N PHE A 872 -1.70 -2.19 26.41
CA PHE A 872 -0.44 -2.91 26.21
C PHE A 872 0.79 -1.98 26.32
N ALA A 873 0.73 -0.76 25.77
CA ALA A 873 1.81 0.23 25.91
C ALA A 873 2.08 0.62 27.38
N ASP A 874 1.03 0.81 28.19
CA ASP A 874 1.17 1.09 29.62
C ASP A 874 1.72 -0.11 30.38
N LEU A 875 1.30 -1.32 30.01
CA LEU A 875 1.76 -2.57 30.60
C LEU A 875 3.27 -2.77 30.40
N VAL A 876 3.75 -2.51 29.18
CA VAL A 876 5.16 -2.61 28.82
C VAL A 876 6.02 -1.65 29.64
N ASN A 877 5.49 -0.49 30.02
CA ASN A 877 6.19 0.47 30.88
C ASN A 877 6.31 -0.01 32.33
N ILE A 878 5.30 -0.70 32.86
CA ILE A 878 5.29 -1.17 34.27
C ILE A 878 6.02 -2.52 34.48
N ILE A 879 6.19 -3.33 33.43
CA ILE A 879 6.99 -4.58 33.50
C ILE A 879 8.49 -4.24 33.46
N ALA A 880 9.30 -4.97 34.23
CA ALA A 880 10.74 -4.79 34.25
C ALA A 880 11.39 -5.16 32.89
N PRO A 881 12.43 -4.44 32.46
CA PRO A 881 13.14 -4.77 31.24
C PRO A 881 13.91 -6.08 31.37
N LEU A 882 14.05 -6.79 30.24
CA LEU A 882 14.79 -8.04 30.16
C LEU A 882 16.29 -7.78 30.29
N LYS A 883 16.89 -8.29 31.36
CA LYS A 883 18.32 -8.10 31.66
C LYS A 883 19.17 -9.14 30.94
N ARG A 884 20.33 -8.72 30.41
CA ARG A 884 21.37 -9.65 29.94
C ARG A 884 21.94 -10.46 31.11
N ARG A 885 22.31 -11.72 30.85
CA ARG A 885 23.00 -12.56 31.83
C ARG A 885 24.47 -12.66 31.49
N GLU A 886 25.32 -12.37 32.46
CA GLU A 886 26.77 -12.40 32.32
C GLU A 886 27.29 -13.80 32.65
N TYR A 887 28.11 -14.35 31.75
CA TYR A 887 28.81 -15.62 31.93
C TYR A 887 30.31 -15.39 31.72
N SER A 888 31.14 -15.89 32.65
CA SER A 888 32.59 -15.81 32.49
C SER A 888 33.05 -16.54 31.22
N ILE A 889 33.93 -15.91 30.45
CA ILE A 889 34.43 -16.47 29.20
C ILE A 889 35.42 -17.61 29.49
N ALA A 890 35.27 -18.72 28.76
CA ALA A 890 36.03 -19.96 28.93
C ALA A 890 37.13 -20.20 27.87
N SER A 891 37.47 -19.17 27.09
CA SER A 891 38.53 -19.22 26.09
C SER A 891 39.43 -17.98 26.11
N SER A 892 40.69 -18.10 25.69
CA SER A 892 41.53 -16.96 25.34
C SER A 892 41.35 -16.58 23.87
N GLN A 893 41.10 -15.30 23.57
CA GLN A 893 40.98 -14.82 22.20
C GLN A 893 42.31 -14.96 21.42
N LYS A 894 43.45 -15.07 22.12
CA LYS A 894 44.75 -15.26 21.46
C LYS A 894 44.95 -16.66 20.92
N ILE A 895 44.34 -17.66 21.55
CA ILE A 895 44.28 -19.03 21.05
C ILE A 895 43.12 -19.21 20.07
N HIS A 896 41.98 -18.58 20.36
CA HIS A 896 40.76 -18.66 19.56
C HIS A 896 40.37 -17.28 19.00
N PRO A 897 41.06 -16.75 17.96
CA PRO A 897 40.80 -15.40 17.43
C PRO A 897 39.37 -15.15 17.00
N ASN A 898 38.69 -16.21 16.55
CA ASN A 898 37.37 -16.17 15.93
C ASN A 898 36.29 -16.90 16.74
N ALA A 899 36.58 -17.35 17.97
CA ALA A 899 35.59 -18.05 18.80
C ALA A 899 35.59 -17.61 20.26
N VAL A 900 34.40 -17.56 20.87
CA VAL A 900 34.20 -17.30 22.31
C VAL A 900 33.51 -18.50 22.94
N HIS A 901 34.08 -19.05 24.00
CA HIS A 901 33.59 -20.28 24.61
C HIS A 901 32.95 -19.95 25.95
N LEU A 902 31.85 -20.62 26.29
CA LEU A 902 31.18 -20.55 27.58
C LEU A 902 31.05 -21.94 28.20
N LEU A 903 30.96 -21.98 29.52
CA LEU A 903 30.61 -23.16 30.29
C LEU A 903 29.38 -22.84 31.14
N ILE A 904 28.24 -23.46 30.81
CA ILE A 904 26.93 -23.08 31.34
C ILE A 904 26.26 -24.28 31.99
N VAL A 905 25.60 -24.05 33.12
CA VAL A 905 24.71 -25.03 33.76
C VAL A 905 23.26 -24.60 33.58
N VAL A 906 22.42 -25.53 33.16
CA VAL A 906 20.97 -25.31 33.10
C VAL A 906 20.42 -25.32 34.52
N VAL A 907 19.67 -24.27 34.85
CA VAL A 907 18.95 -24.18 36.13
C VAL A 907 17.50 -24.60 35.88
N ASP A 908 17.02 -25.59 36.61
CA ASP A 908 15.65 -26.06 36.58
C ASP A 908 15.11 -26.30 38.01
N TRP A 909 13.80 -26.15 38.18
CA TRP A 909 13.10 -26.44 39.43
C TRP A 909 11.63 -26.75 39.16
N VAL A 910 10.96 -27.39 40.11
CA VAL A 910 9.51 -27.61 40.07
C VAL A 910 8.86 -26.63 41.03
N ASP A 911 7.92 -25.82 40.54
CA ASP A 911 7.18 -24.87 41.37
C ASP A 911 6.12 -25.60 42.24
N PRO A 912 5.53 -24.94 43.26
CA PRO A 912 4.49 -25.56 44.10
C PRO A 912 3.23 -25.98 43.34
N LYS A 913 3.02 -25.49 42.11
CA LYS A 913 1.91 -25.87 41.21
C LYS A 913 2.25 -27.12 40.38
N GLY A 914 3.45 -27.70 40.56
CA GLY A 914 3.92 -28.88 39.83
C GLY A 914 4.47 -28.59 38.43
N ARG A 915 4.67 -27.32 38.06
CA ARG A 915 5.21 -26.94 36.76
C ARG A 915 6.73 -26.99 36.78
N LEU A 916 7.32 -27.61 35.76
CA LEU A 916 8.77 -27.56 35.54
C LEU A 916 9.15 -26.19 34.99
N ARG A 917 9.97 -25.45 35.75
CA ARG A 917 10.45 -24.11 35.43
C ARG A 917 11.95 -24.16 35.16
N TYR A 918 12.41 -23.21 34.35
CA TYR A 918 13.81 -23.10 34.00
C TYR A 918 14.33 -21.68 34.22
N GLY A 919 15.64 -21.57 34.46
CA GLY A 919 16.34 -20.30 34.44
C GLY A 919 16.39 -19.77 33.02
N HIS A 920 15.79 -18.60 32.81
CA HIS A 920 15.58 -17.94 31.49
C HIS A 920 16.75 -18.11 30.52
N CYS A 921 17.89 -17.48 30.83
CA CYS A 921 19.03 -17.45 29.91
C CYS A 921 19.73 -18.82 29.79
N SER A 922 19.77 -19.61 30.87
CA SER A 922 20.39 -20.94 30.84
C SER A 922 19.62 -21.93 29.97
N LYS A 923 18.27 -21.82 29.95
CA LYS A 923 17.42 -22.63 29.10
C LYS A 923 17.48 -22.18 27.65
N TYR A 924 17.41 -20.86 27.42
CA TYR A 924 17.62 -20.25 26.11
C TYR A 924 18.91 -20.77 25.47
N LEU A 925 20.04 -20.69 26.17
CA LEU A 925 21.34 -21.17 25.69
C LEU A 925 21.38 -22.69 25.42
N SER A 926 20.76 -23.49 26.29
CA SER A 926 20.74 -24.95 26.09
C SER A 926 19.91 -25.41 24.89
N ASP A 927 18.93 -24.61 24.47
CA ASP A 927 18.04 -24.93 23.36
C ASP A 927 18.59 -24.47 22.00
N LEU A 928 19.67 -23.68 21.98
CA LEU A 928 20.29 -23.20 20.75
C LEU A 928 20.95 -24.33 19.95
N LYS A 929 20.81 -24.26 18.64
CA LYS A 929 21.43 -25.18 17.69
C LYS A 929 22.63 -24.51 17.02
N VAL A 930 23.54 -25.32 16.51
CA VAL A 930 24.65 -24.84 15.67
C VAL A 930 24.08 -24.06 14.47
N GLY A 931 24.60 -22.86 14.26
CA GLY A 931 24.14 -21.91 13.25
C GLY A 931 23.16 -20.85 13.75
N ASP A 932 22.55 -21.03 14.93
CA ASP A 932 21.64 -20.02 15.50
C ASP A 932 22.38 -18.73 15.84
N GLU A 933 21.73 -17.59 15.62
CA GLU A 933 22.25 -16.26 15.94
C GLU A 933 21.70 -15.75 17.27
N LEU A 934 22.56 -15.09 18.04
CA LEU A 934 22.19 -14.44 19.29
C LEU A 934 22.96 -13.13 19.49
N VAL A 935 22.40 -12.27 20.34
CA VAL A 935 23.00 -10.99 20.69
C VAL A 935 23.81 -11.12 21.98
N VAL A 936 25.05 -10.62 21.92
CA VAL A 936 25.99 -10.64 23.05
C VAL A 936 26.64 -9.28 23.26
N SER A 937 27.09 -9.01 24.48
CA SER A 937 27.92 -7.86 24.83
C SER A 937 29.10 -8.31 25.68
N VAL A 938 30.20 -7.57 25.64
CA VAL A 938 31.38 -7.87 26.47
C VAL A 938 31.36 -6.96 27.69
N LYS A 939 31.57 -7.53 28.87
CA LYS A 939 31.69 -6.79 30.12
C LYS A 939 33.08 -6.97 30.73
N PRO A 940 33.78 -5.87 31.06
CA PRO A 940 35.00 -5.94 31.84
C PRO A 940 34.77 -6.62 33.19
N SER A 941 35.69 -7.50 33.59
CA SER A 941 35.68 -8.17 34.89
C SER A 941 37.01 -7.98 35.62
N VAL A 942 36.98 -8.23 36.92
CA VAL A 942 38.14 -8.15 37.84
C VAL A 942 39.04 -9.38 37.75
N MET A 943 38.64 -10.44 37.03
CA MET A 943 39.38 -11.69 36.86
C MET A 943 40.59 -11.57 35.90
N LYS A 944 41.53 -10.65 36.16
CA LYS A 944 42.73 -10.46 35.33
C LYS A 944 43.90 -11.32 35.83
N LEU A 945 44.76 -11.75 34.90
CA LEU A 945 46.02 -12.42 35.23
C LEU A 945 47.01 -11.45 35.92
N PRO A 946 47.95 -11.94 36.74
CA PRO A 946 48.98 -11.09 37.33
C PRO A 946 49.89 -10.48 36.25
N PRO A 947 50.52 -9.32 36.52
CA PRO A 947 51.29 -8.57 35.53
C PRO A 947 52.53 -9.33 35.03
N LEU A 948 53.14 -10.19 35.87
CA LEU A 948 54.29 -11.00 35.47
C LEU A 948 53.85 -12.42 35.11
N THR A 949 54.39 -12.95 34.00
CA THR A 949 54.07 -14.32 33.52
C THR A 949 54.58 -15.39 34.49
N THR A 950 55.61 -15.07 35.27
CA THR A 950 56.27 -15.93 36.27
C THR A 950 55.61 -15.92 37.66
N GLN A 951 54.66 -15.02 37.92
CA GLN A 951 53.93 -15.01 39.19
C GLN A 951 53.01 -16.24 39.28
N PRO A 952 53.06 -17.00 40.39
CA PRO A 952 52.18 -18.14 40.58
C PRO A 952 50.70 -17.74 40.63
N ILE A 953 49.83 -18.62 40.13
CA ILE A 953 48.38 -18.46 40.22
C ILE A 953 47.74 -19.68 40.89
N VAL A 954 46.82 -19.42 41.81
CA VAL A 954 46.01 -20.44 42.48
C VAL A 954 44.55 -20.23 42.08
N MET A 955 43.98 -21.21 41.41
CA MET A 955 42.65 -21.16 40.82
C MET A 955 41.72 -22.13 41.56
N SER A 956 40.65 -21.61 42.16
CA SER A 956 39.67 -22.39 42.92
C SER A 956 38.31 -22.30 42.24
N GLY A 957 37.87 -23.37 41.58
CA GLY A 957 36.67 -23.38 40.73
C GLY A 957 35.65 -24.44 41.12
N LEU A 958 34.37 -24.04 41.24
CA LEU A 958 33.28 -24.96 41.54
C LEU A 958 32.34 -25.09 40.34
N GLY A 959 32.23 -26.31 39.79
CA GLY A 959 31.39 -26.60 38.63
C GLY A 959 31.70 -25.69 37.44
N THR A 960 30.73 -24.86 37.03
CA THR A 960 30.91 -23.92 35.90
C THR A 960 31.88 -22.78 36.20
N GLY A 961 32.28 -22.58 37.47
CA GLY A 961 33.35 -21.66 37.86
C GLY A 961 34.73 -22.02 37.31
N LEU A 962 34.86 -23.17 36.62
CA LEU A 962 36.06 -23.53 35.87
C LEU A 962 36.22 -22.75 34.55
N ALA A 963 35.19 -22.04 34.09
CA ALA A 963 35.21 -21.25 32.86
C ALA A 963 36.44 -20.31 32.77
N PRO A 964 36.62 -19.32 33.66
CA PRO A 964 37.74 -18.38 33.55
C PRO A 964 39.11 -19.07 33.66
N PHE A 965 39.20 -20.18 34.39
CA PHE A 965 40.45 -20.92 34.57
C PHE A 965 40.87 -21.69 33.32
N LYS A 966 39.91 -22.20 32.53
CA LYS A 966 40.21 -22.70 31.19
C LYS A 966 40.83 -21.62 30.32
N ALA A 967 40.24 -20.42 30.32
CA ALA A 967 40.77 -19.28 29.58
C ALA A 967 42.18 -18.90 30.05
N PHE A 968 42.42 -18.86 31.38
CA PHE A 968 43.73 -18.51 31.95
C PHE A 968 44.82 -19.48 31.50
N ILE A 969 44.53 -20.77 31.52
CA ILE A 969 45.49 -21.79 31.09
C ILE A 969 45.78 -21.65 29.59
N GLU A 970 44.76 -21.42 28.75
CA GLU A 970 44.96 -21.11 27.33
C GLU A 970 45.84 -19.87 27.12
N GLU A 971 45.63 -18.80 27.88
CA GLU A 971 46.47 -17.61 27.81
C GLU A 971 47.93 -17.91 28.21
N LYS A 972 48.14 -18.75 29.23
CA LYS A 972 49.48 -19.20 29.65
C LYS A 972 50.15 -20.08 28.60
N ILE A 973 49.40 -20.96 27.92
CA ILE A 973 49.90 -21.75 26.78
C ILE A 973 50.39 -20.81 25.68
N TRP A 974 49.60 -19.80 25.33
CA TRP A 974 50.00 -18.81 24.32
C TRP A 974 51.27 -18.07 24.75
N GLN A 975 51.37 -17.62 26.01
CA GLN A 975 52.58 -16.97 26.54
C GLN A 975 53.81 -17.88 26.45
N GLN A 976 53.68 -19.16 26.78
CA GLN A 976 54.76 -20.14 26.67
C GLN A 976 55.20 -20.33 25.20
N GLN A 977 54.26 -20.37 24.26
CA GLN A 977 54.55 -20.44 22.82
C GLN A 977 55.27 -19.19 22.30
N GLN A 978 55.07 -18.02 22.93
CA GLN A 978 55.83 -16.80 22.64
C GLN A 978 57.22 -16.78 23.30
N GLY A 979 57.61 -17.84 24.02
CA GLY A 979 58.91 -17.96 24.68
C GLY A 979 58.98 -17.33 26.07
N HIS A 980 57.86 -16.97 26.68
CA HIS A 980 57.83 -16.50 28.06
C HIS A 980 57.95 -17.67 29.05
N GLU A 981 58.70 -17.45 30.13
CA GLU A 981 58.71 -18.36 31.28
C GLU A 981 57.40 -18.20 32.07
N ILE A 982 56.82 -19.35 32.46
CA ILE A 982 55.52 -19.43 33.12
C ILE A 982 55.70 -19.87 34.57
N GLY A 983 55.06 -19.14 35.50
CA GLY A 983 55.05 -19.46 36.92
C GLY A 983 54.19 -20.69 37.25
N GLU A 984 54.22 -21.11 38.51
CA GLU A 984 53.46 -22.27 38.98
C GLU A 984 51.94 -22.03 38.88
N ILE A 985 51.20 -23.06 38.45
CA ILE A 985 49.75 -23.00 38.27
C ILE A 985 49.09 -24.10 39.10
N TYR A 986 48.33 -23.71 40.11
CA TYR A 986 47.59 -24.60 40.99
C TYR A 986 46.10 -24.53 40.65
N LEU A 987 45.48 -25.66 40.28
CA LEU A 987 44.05 -25.76 40.00
C LEU A 987 43.36 -26.63 41.06
N TYR A 988 42.47 -26.02 41.84
CA TYR A 988 41.58 -26.70 42.74
C TYR A 988 40.17 -26.69 42.16
N MET A 989 39.52 -27.85 42.17
CA MET A 989 38.16 -27.98 41.63
C MET A 989 37.26 -28.81 42.52
N GLY A 990 36.00 -28.40 42.63
CA GLY A 990 34.99 -29.12 43.39
C GLY A 990 33.78 -29.47 42.55
N SER A 991 33.31 -30.72 42.68
CA SER A 991 32.11 -31.25 42.00
C SER A 991 31.43 -32.33 42.83
N ARG A 992 30.24 -32.79 42.41
CA ARG A 992 29.51 -33.83 43.15
C ARG A 992 30.15 -35.19 42.96
N HIS A 993 30.31 -35.60 41.71
CA HIS A 993 30.81 -36.91 41.34
C HIS A 993 31.88 -36.81 40.26
N LYS A 994 32.89 -37.67 40.33
CA LYS A 994 33.97 -37.71 39.33
C LYS A 994 33.46 -38.17 37.96
N LYS A 995 32.59 -39.17 37.92
CA LYS A 995 32.11 -39.76 36.67
C LYS A 995 31.23 -38.78 35.88
N GLU A 996 30.37 -38.04 36.56
CA GLU A 996 29.37 -37.18 35.93
C GLU A 996 29.82 -35.72 35.77
N GLU A 997 30.66 -35.19 36.67
CA GLU A 997 30.99 -33.76 36.74
C GLU A 997 32.51 -33.45 36.72
N TYR A 998 33.39 -34.36 36.27
CA TYR A 998 34.80 -34.01 36.04
C TYR A 998 34.97 -33.20 34.73
N LEU A 999 34.45 -31.97 34.75
CA LEU A 999 34.39 -31.07 33.59
C LEU A 999 35.79 -30.80 33.03
N TYR A 1000 35.99 -31.10 31.75
CA TYR A 1000 37.29 -31.06 31.07
C TYR A 1000 38.40 -31.90 31.73
N GLY A 1001 38.06 -32.96 32.47
CA GLY A 1001 39.03 -33.79 33.20
C GLY A 1001 40.22 -34.24 32.34
N GLU A 1002 39.96 -34.77 31.15
CA GLU A 1002 41.01 -35.19 30.20
C GLU A 1002 41.95 -34.04 29.80
N LEU A 1003 41.40 -32.82 29.66
CA LEU A 1003 42.17 -31.62 29.33
C LEU A 1003 43.10 -31.23 30.49
N TRP A 1004 42.60 -31.28 31.72
CA TRP A 1004 43.39 -30.93 32.91
C TRP A 1004 44.55 -31.90 33.13
N GLU A 1005 44.30 -33.21 33.04
CA GLU A 1005 45.37 -34.21 33.18
C GLU A 1005 46.42 -34.03 32.07
N ALA A 1006 46.01 -33.76 30.82
CA ALA A 1006 46.93 -33.49 29.73
C ALA A 1006 47.83 -32.26 29.98
N TYR A 1007 47.29 -31.19 30.55
CA TYR A 1007 48.08 -30.00 30.90
C TYR A 1007 49.03 -30.21 32.08
N LYS A 1008 48.68 -31.10 33.00
CA LYS A 1008 49.56 -31.52 34.08
C LYS A 1008 50.71 -32.39 33.56
N ASP A 1009 50.42 -33.36 32.69
CA ASP A 1009 51.43 -34.21 32.06
C ASP A 1009 52.38 -33.40 31.15
N ALA A 1010 51.87 -32.34 30.52
CA ALA A 1010 52.68 -31.39 29.75
C ALA A 1010 53.54 -30.44 30.61
N GLY A 1011 53.44 -30.52 31.95
CA GLY A 1011 54.21 -29.70 32.89
C GLY A 1011 53.74 -28.23 33.00
N LEU A 1012 52.57 -27.90 32.45
CA LEU A 1012 51.99 -26.56 32.54
C LEU A 1012 51.21 -26.36 33.85
N LEU A 1013 50.40 -27.34 34.23
CA LEU A 1013 49.73 -27.36 35.53
C LEU A 1013 50.63 -28.01 36.58
N THR A 1014 50.99 -27.25 37.62
CA THR A 1014 51.83 -27.72 38.71
C THR A 1014 51.07 -28.69 39.62
N HIS A 1015 49.79 -28.41 39.90
CA HIS A 1015 48.97 -29.24 40.78
C HIS A 1015 47.49 -29.23 40.38
N ILE A 1016 46.83 -30.38 40.55
CA ILE A 1016 45.37 -30.53 40.42
C ILE A 1016 44.82 -31.10 41.73
N GLY A 1017 44.05 -30.29 42.46
CA GLY A 1017 43.32 -30.67 43.66
C GLY A 1017 41.84 -30.86 43.37
N ALA A 1018 41.45 -32.05 42.88
CA ALA A 1018 40.06 -32.36 42.58
C ALA A 1018 39.32 -32.94 43.82
N ALA A 1019 38.20 -32.32 44.19
CA ALA A 1019 37.33 -32.71 45.29
C ALA A 1019 35.96 -33.18 44.78
N PHE A 1020 35.61 -34.43 45.06
CA PHE A 1020 34.32 -35.03 44.73
C PHE A 1020 33.55 -35.33 46.01
N SER A 1021 32.43 -34.63 46.22
CA SER A 1021 31.74 -34.63 47.52
C SER A 1021 30.79 -35.81 47.74
N ARG A 1022 30.49 -36.61 46.70
CA ARG A 1022 29.49 -37.68 46.73
C ARG A 1022 30.00 -39.07 46.35
N ASP A 1023 31.29 -39.21 46.02
CA ASP A 1023 31.86 -40.51 45.59
C ASP A 1023 32.24 -41.41 46.77
N GLN A 1024 32.20 -40.89 48.00
CA GLN A 1024 32.55 -41.59 49.24
C GLN A 1024 31.66 -41.11 50.40
N PRO A 1025 31.56 -41.87 51.52
CA PRO A 1025 30.68 -41.52 52.65
C PRO A 1025 31.00 -40.18 53.33
N GLN A 1026 32.29 -39.86 53.48
CA GLN A 1026 32.75 -38.57 53.99
C GLN A 1026 32.80 -37.51 52.88
N LYS A 1027 32.24 -36.33 53.12
CA LYS A 1027 32.26 -35.27 52.12
C LYS A 1027 33.66 -34.65 52.08
N ILE A 1028 34.30 -34.72 50.91
CA ILE A 1028 35.56 -34.03 50.63
C ILE A 1028 35.21 -32.77 49.82
N TYR A 1029 35.62 -31.61 50.31
CA TYR A 1029 35.43 -30.34 49.65
C TYR A 1029 36.77 -29.73 49.21
N ILE A 1030 36.68 -28.66 48.43
CA ILE A 1030 37.84 -28.00 47.83
C ILE A 1030 38.78 -27.38 48.88
N GLN A 1031 38.24 -26.90 50.01
CA GLN A 1031 39.03 -26.42 51.16
C GLN A 1031 39.91 -27.51 51.78
N ASP A 1032 39.47 -28.77 51.78
CA ASP A 1032 40.26 -29.87 52.33
C ASP A 1032 41.49 -30.12 51.44
N LYS A 1033 41.29 -30.05 50.12
CA LYS A 1033 42.36 -30.18 49.12
C LYS A 1033 43.35 -29.03 49.15
N ILE A 1034 42.88 -27.81 49.38
CA ILE A 1034 43.76 -26.65 49.55
C ILE A 1034 44.66 -26.82 50.77
N ARG A 1035 44.10 -27.30 51.90
CA ARG A 1035 44.87 -27.55 53.14
C ARG A 1035 45.88 -28.69 53.02
N GLU A 1036 45.61 -29.72 52.22
CA GLU A 1036 46.57 -30.79 51.91
C GLU A 1036 47.86 -30.25 51.27
N SER A 1037 47.78 -29.15 50.51
CA SER A 1037 48.90 -28.51 49.79
C SER A 1037 49.42 -27.22 50.46
N ILE A 1038 49.10 -26.99 51.74
CA ILE A 1038 49.32 -25.69 52.39
C ILE A 1038 50.77 -25.19 52.30
N ASN A 1039 51.77 -26.08 52.37
CA ASN A 1039 53.19 -25.67 52.31
C ASN A 1039 53.59 -25.13 50.94
N ASP A 1040 53.17 -25.79 49.86
CA ASP A 1040 53.46 -25.37 48.48
C ASP A 1040 52.74 -24.06 48.15
N LEU A 1041 51.48 -23.94 48.63
CA LEU A 1041 50.70 -22.71 48.47
C LEU A 1041 51.25 -21.54 49.30
N THR A 1042 51.81 -21.78 50.48
CA THR A 1042 52.50 -20.76 51.27
C THR A 1042 53.69 -20.20 50.49
N ASP A 1043 54.48 -21.02 49.82
CA ASP A 1043 55.58 -20.52 48.99
C ASP A 1043 55.06 -19.71 47.79
N ALA A 1044 54.09 -20.25 47.06
CA ALA A 1044 53.52 -19.61 45.88
C ALA A 1044 52.85 -18.25 46.18
N ILE A 1045 52.06 -18.16 47.25
CA ILE A 1045 51.32 -16.95 47.62
C ILE A 1045 52.16 -16.00 48.46
N VAL A 1046 52.86 -16.45 49.49
CA VAL A 1046 53.53 -15.56 50.46
C VAL A 1046 54.94 -15.19 50.01
N ASN A 1047 55.71 -16.11 49.42
CA ASN A 1047 57.11 -15.84 49.06
C ASN A 1047 57.26 -15.34 47.61
N LYS A 1048 56.50 -15.93 46.67
CA LYS A 1048 56.57 -15.61 45.24
C LYS A 1048 55.54 -14.55 44.78
N ASN A 1049 54.81 -13.95 45.72
CA ASN A 1049 53.84 -12.89 45.45
C ASN A 1049 52.75 -13.28 44.44
N GLY A 1050 52.26 -14.52 44.50
CA GLY A 1050 51.22 -15.05 43.60
C GLY A 1050 49.81 -14.52 43.87
N SER A 1051 48.87 -14.85 42.98
CA SER A 1051 47.46 -14.45 43.05
C SER A 1051 46.53 -15.64 43.27
N PHE A 1052 45.49 -15.45 44.09
CA PHE A 1052 44.48 -16.45 44.42
C PHE A 1052 43.13 -16.04 43.83
N TYR A 1053 42.50 -16.96 43.10
CA TYR A 1053 41.23 -16.75 42.40
C TYR A 1053 40.18 -17.73 42.89
N LEU A 1054 38.98 -17.24 43.16
CA LEU A 1054 37.81 -18.08 43.46
C LEU A 1054 36.66 -17.74 42.52
N CYS A 1055 36.16 -18.75 41.81
CA CYS A 1055 35.00 -18.62 40.94
C CYS A 1055 33.95 -19.71 41.24
N GLY A 1056 32.70 -19.32 41.47
CA GLY A 1056 31.63 -20.26 41.83
C GLY A 1056 30.47 -19.64 42.60
N PRO A 1057 29.63 -20.45 43.26
CA PRO A 1057 28.54 -19.94 44.10
C PRO A 1057 29.09 -19.22 45.34
N THR A 1058 28.25 -18.39 45.99
CA THR A 1058 28.63 -17.59 47.18
C THR A 1058 28.86 -18.37 48.49
N TRP A 1059 28.21 -19.52 48.68
CA TRP A 1059 28.26 -20.27 49.94
C TRP A 1059 29.65 -20.79 50.43
N PRO A 1060 30.64 -21.12 49.57
CA PRO A 1060 31.96 -21.60 50.00
C PRO A 1060 32.97 -20.46 50.24
N VAL A 1061 32.62 -19.20 49.94
CA VAL A 1061 33.54 -18.06 50.08
C VAL A 1061 34.15 -17.96 51.49
N PRO A 1062 33.38 -18.12 52.59
CA PRO A 1062 33.98 -18.07 53.93
C PRO A 1062 35.02 -19.16 54.17
N ASP A 1063 34.73 -20.40 53.75
CA ASP A 1063 35.63 -21.55 53.96
C ASP A 1063 36.94 -21.43 53.18
N ILE A 1064 36.87 -20.86 51.96
CA ILE A 1064 38.05 -20.65 51.11
C ILE A 1064 38.87 -19.45 51.58
N THR A 1065 38.21 -18.39 52.04
CA THR A 1065 38.89 -17.25 52.67
C THR A 1065 39.67 -17.71 53.90
N ALA A 1066 39.07 -18.58 54.74
CA ALA A 1066 39.77 -19.18 55.87
C ALA A 1066 40.99 -20.03 55.45
N CYS A 1067 40.93 -20.72 54.31
CA CYS A 1067 42.10 -21.44 53.80
C CYS A 1067 43.23 -20.48 53.36
N LEU A 1068 42.89 -19.32 52.81
CA LEU A 1068 43.86 -18.29 52.47
C LEU A 1068 44.50 -17.68 53.73
N GLU A 1069 43.71 -17.46 54.77
CA GLU A 1069 44.20 -17.06 56.10
C GLU A 1069 45.16 -18.11 56.68
N ASP A 1070 44.81 -19.40 56.58
CA ASP A 1070 45.67 -20.52 56.99
C ASP A 1070 47.03 -20.49 56.24
N ILE A 1071 47.02 -20.21 54.93
CA ILE A 1071 48.24 -20.10 54.09
C ILE A 1071 49.12 -18.94 54.54
N VAL A 1072 48.53 -17.77 54.83
CA VAL A 1072 49.23 -16.56 55.30
C VAL A 1072 49.83 -16.77 56.68
N LEU A 1073 49.06 -17.35 57.61
CA LEU A 1073 49.51 -17.70 58.96
C LEU A 1073 50.67 -18.70 58.95
N ASN A 1074 50.60 -19.71 58.07
CA ASN A 1074 51.69 -20.68 57.90
C ASN A 1074 52.99 -19.99 57.43
N GLY A 1075 52.88 -19.04 56.49
CA GLY A 1075 54.01 -18.23 56.03
C GLY A 1075 54.64 -17.37 57.13
N ALA A 1076 53.82 -16.70 57.94
CA ALA A 1076 54.30 -15.93 59.10
C ALA A 1076 55.01 -16.80 60.13
N LYS A 1077 54.43 -17.98 60.43
CA LYS A 1077 55.03 -18.96 61.33
C LYS A 1077 56.40 -19.46 60.84
N LEU A 1078 56.55 -19.70 59.53
CA LEU A 1078 57.83 -20.10 58.93
C LEU A 1078 58.89 -18.98 58.97
N LYS A 1079 58.47 -17.71 58.93
CA LYS A 1079 59.34 -16.52 59.05
C LYS A 1079 59.59 -16.06 60.49
N GLY A 1080 58.90 -16.65 61.48
CA GLY A 1080 58.98 -16.25 62.89
C GLY A 1080 58.27 -14.92 63.20
N GLU A 1081 57.32 -14.51 62.35
CA GLU A 1081 56.55 -13.27 62.46
C GLU A 1081 55.16 -13.54 63.05
N GLU A 1082 54.62 -12.61 63.84
CA GLU A 1082 53.27 -12.71 64.43
C GLU A 1082 52.33 -11.71 63.75
N ILE A 1083 51.28 -12.20 63.07
CA ILE A 1083 50.26 -11.38 62.42
C ILE A 1083 49.11 -11.15 63.41
N LYS A 1084 48.89 -9.88 63.81
CA LYS A 1084 47.84 -9.49 64.77
C LYS A 1084 46.42 -9.53 64.20
N ASP A 1085 46.27 -9.33 62.88
CA ASP A 1085 44.99 -9.33 62.18
C ASP A 1085 45.18 -9.91 60.76
N VAL A 1086 44.90 -11.20 60.59
CA VAL A 1086 45.08 -11.91 59.31
C VAL A 1086 43.99 -11.53 58.31
N ALA A 1087 42.79 -11.24 58.80
CA ALA A 1087 41.67 -10.84 57.95
C ALA A 1087 42.00 -9.51 57.24
N LYS A 1088 42.68 -8.58 57.93
CA LYS A 1088 43.19 -7.36 57.30
C LYS A 1088 44.20 -7.64 56.18
N VAL A 1089 45.14 -8.58 56.38
CA VAL A 1089 46.11 -8.95 55.33
C VAL A 1089 45.41 -9.52 54.10
N VAL A 1090 44.37 -10.34 54.29
CA VAL A 1090 43.59 -10.88 53.18
C VAL A 1090 42.76 -9.80 52.47
N GLU A 1091 42.23 -8.82 53.20
CA GLU A 1091 41.54 -7.67 52.58
C GLU A 1091 42.53 -6.77 51.82
N ASP A 1092 43.73 -6.52 52.36
CA ASP A 1092 44.81 -5.80 51.65
C ASP A 1092 45.19 -6.56 50.36
N MET A 1093 45.30 -7.89 50.40
CA MET A 1093 45.53 -8.72 49.21
C MET A 1093 44.41 -8.60 48.17
N LYS A 1094 43.17 -8.39 48.60
CA LYS A 1094 42.03 -8.17 47.70
C LYS A 1094 42.08 -6.78 47.07
N GLU A 1095 42.46 -5.74 47.83
CA GLU A 1095 42.68 -4.39 47.31
C GLU A 1095 43.87 -4.34 46.33
N GLU A 1096 44.92 -5.12 46.57
CA GLU A 1096 46.09 -5.27 45.68
C GLU A 1096 45.81 -6.10 44.41
N GLY A 1097 44.61 -6.66 44.27
CA GLY A 1097 44.27 -7.53 43.13
C GLY A 1097 44.97 -8.89 43.16
N ARG A 1098 45.34 -9.36 44.36
CA ARG A 1098 45.96 -10.67 44.61
C ARG A 1098 45.01 -11.71 45.16
N TYR A 1099 43.86 -11.31 45.69
CA TYR A 1099 42.73 -12.18 46.00
C TYR A 1099 41.50 -11.73 45.21
N ILE A 1100 41.11 -12.49 44.19
CA ILE A 1100 40.01 -12.13 43.29
C ILE A 1100 38.84 -13.11 43.47
N LEU A 1101 37.64 -12.53 43.66
CA LEU A 1101 36.40 -13.26 43.85
C LEU A 1101 35.43 -12.93 42.71
N GLU A 1102 35.00 -13.96 41.96
CA GLU A 1102 33.90 -13.86 41.00
C GLU A 1102 32.83 -14.90 41.34
N VAL A 1103 31.87 -14.49 42.18
CA VAL A 1103 30.84 -15.37 42.73
C VAL A 1103 29.43 -14.97 42.36
N TYR A 1104 28.53 -15.95 42.22
CA TYR A 1104 27.14 -15.76 41.75
C TYR A 1104 26.06 -16.31 42.68
#